data_AF-A0A917HTN5-F1
#
_entry.id   AF-A0A917HTN5-F1
#
_cell.length_a   1.000
_cell.length_b   1.000
_cell.length_c   1.000
_cell.angle_alpha   90.00
_cell.angle_beta   90.00
_cell.angle_gamma   90.00
#
_symmetry.space_group_name_H-M   'P 1'
#
loop_
_entity.id
_entity.type
_entity.pdbx_description
1 polymer ?
#
loop_
_entity_poly.entity_id
_entity_poly.type
_entity_poly.pdbx_seq_one_letter_code
_entity_poly.pdbx_strand_id
1 'polypeptide(L)'
;MTRTHKFLISLLLCCFVFSFSRAQTQNGDQILDGIGETGLIARYLFDGNAKDWSRNNLHGTLQGSNMSFVTDAKFGQVLSLSGAAKDYVLLPSEAIAAEESLTIVGWVYMSSTQPDQYLFDVGKNTKSHFSVVPIGTKKKIGFQSRITANANEVYSTHSASLLPNQWSHIAVVLNIPTSTMSTYINGVLVAENREVSLDLKQVFYNNNNKNKFYIGKSLIGKAPNLKAKLHDLRIYRIPLNSKQIFRIHRNGLNSDATVVNEKKGPVDDLPVFSVNTPQLYNQYLIDIPNIHVETEVGFLPRLPRYVDAVYGNGIRDVPARVIWPAPKDNHDVLKAGDYTIIGFVPGTNLRPKAFVKVKAVKAAKTPNRSLEVFSLDAVSLNTDVYGRETKFIENRTKFITTLSKTNPDDFLYMFRNAFGQEQPKGAVALGVWDTQETKLRGHATGHYLTAIAQAYASTAYDISLQNNFAKKMNYMINVLFKLSKLSGQPVKKGGTFVADPNAVPPGSGKSDFDSDLSIEGIRTDYWNWGKGFISAYPPDQFIMLEKGAIYGTQKTKIWAPYYTLHKILAGLLDVYEVNGNPKALEVAKGMGDWVAARLAQLPTETLIKMWNTYIAGEFGGMNEVMARLYRVTNEQRYLDGAKLFDNIKVFYGDATHSHGLAKNVDTFRGLHANQHIPQILGALEMYRDSGASAYFRIADNFWNKATNDYMYSIGGVAGARNPANAECFISQPATLYENGLSSGGQNETCATYNMLKLTKNLFLFDQRTELMDYYERGLYNHILASVAEDSPANTYHVPLRPGSVKHFGNPEMKGFTCCNGTALESSTKLQNSIYFKSIDNNALYVNLFVPSSLTWKAKNIIIHQTTAFPKEDHSKLTIEGNGKFDLKIRVPQWATKGFFVTINGKKQETKTSPGSYLSLNRSWKSGDTVELRMPFDFHLSPVMDQQNIASLFYGPILLVAQEPAPRTTWRKVSLDANNLGKSIKPQAEKLNFSINGVLYKPFYDTYGRHSVYLDVRLK
;
A
#
# COMPACT_ATOMS: atom_id res chain seq x y z
N MET A 1 -56.85 0.01 55.90
CA MET A 1 -56.42 -0.89 56.99
C MET A 1 -55.66 -2.04 56.35
N THR A 2 -54.32 -1.99 56.29
CA THR A 2 -53.33 -2.46 57.31
C THR A 2 -53.06 -3.97 57.18
N ARG A 3 -51.93 -4.38 56.58
CA ARG A 3 -50.58 -4.66 57.18
C ARG A 3 -50.38 -6.21 57.21
N THR A 4 -49.20 -6.82 57.08
CA THR A 4 -47.80 -6.40 57.32
C THR A 4 -46.84 -7.36 56.58
N HIS A 5 -45.85 -6.84 55.82
CA HIS A 5 -44.37 -7.03 55.96
C HIS A 5 -43.76 -7.40 54.58
N LYS A 6 -42.49 -7.16 54.19
CA LYS A 6 -41.37 -6.28 54.61
C LYS A 6 -40.73 -5.79 53.28
N PHE A 7 -40.52 -4.50 53.02
CA PHE A 7 -39.33 -3.71 53.37
C PHE A 7 -37.97 -4.42 53.16
N LEU A 8 -37.37 -4.34 51.96
CA LEU A 8 -36.31 -3.36 51.63
C LEU A 8 -35.92 -3.38 50.12
N ILE A 9 -35.46 -2.23 49.62
CA ILE A 9 -34.71 -2.00 48.35
C ILE A 9 -35.51 -2.16 47.03
N SER A 10 -36.02 -1.03 46.56
CA SER A 10 -36.20 -0.73 45.13
C SER A 10 -35.01 0.10 44.65
N LEU A 11 -34.26 -0.35 43.62
CA LEU A 11 -33.64 0.52 42.60
C LEU A 11 -33.06 -0.30 41.43
N LEU A 12 -33.15 0.26 40.22
CA LEU A 12 -32.37 -0.10 39.01
C LEU A 12 -32.50 -1.52 38.45
N LEU A 13 -33.47 -1.73 37.55
CA LEU A 13 -33.38 -2.76 36.51
C LEU A 13 -34.10 -2.36 35.20
N CYS A 14 -33.70 -1.22 34.65
CA CYS A 14 -33.92 -0.86 33.24
C CYS A 14 -32.57 -0.83 32.50
N CYS A 15 -31.97 -2.00 32.31
CA CYS A 15 -30.77 -2.13 31.49
C CYS A 15 -31.17 -2.16 30.00
N PHE A 16 -30.99 -1.02 29.33
CA PHE A 16 -30.91 -0.98 27.86
C PHE A 16 -29.85 -1.99 27.39
N VAL A 17 -30.28 -3.02 26.65
CA VAL A 17 -29.36 -3.92 25.94
C VAL A 17 -28.85 -3.19 24.71
N PHE A 18 -27.82 -2.36 24.90
CA PHE A 18 -26.99 -1.89 23.79
C PHE A 18 -26.21 -3.08 23.24
N SER A 19 -26.70 -3.67 22.16
CA SER A 19 -25.97 -4.68 21.38
C SER A 19 -24.74 -4.03 20.74
N PHE A 20 -23.62 -4.03 21.47
CA PHE A 20 -22.32 -3.61 20.97
C PHE A 20 -21.78 -4.61 19.95
N SER A 21 -22.18 -4.45 18.69
CA SER A 21 -21.52 -5.09 17.54
C SER A 21 -20.06 -4.62 17.47
N ARG A 22 -19.14 -5.42 18.04
CA ARG A 22 -17.69 -5.18 17.93
C ARG A 22 -17.31 -5.15 16.45
N ALA A 23 -16.55 -4.13 16.05
CA ALA A 23 -15.89 -4.17 14.74
C ALA A 23 -14.85 -5.28 14.79
N GLN A 24 -14.92 -6.23 13.85
CA GLN A 24 -14.03 -7.38 13.82
C GLN A 24 -12.80 -7.02 12.99
N THR A 25 -11.71 -6.62 13.66
CA THR A 25 -10.43 -6.35 12.99
C THR A 25 -9.89 -7.61 12.32
N GLN A 26 -9.22 -7.44 11.19
CA GLN A 26 -8.57 -8.53 10.47
C GLN A 26 -7.33 -9.05 11.26
N ASN A 27 -7.18 -10.38 11.31
CA ASN A 27 -6.15 -11.09 12.08
C ASN A 27 -5.32 -12.00 11.15
N GLY A 28 -4.03 -12.17 11.45
CA GLY A 28 -3.11 -13.09 10.78
C GLY A 28 -1.80 -13.21 11.56
N ASP A 29 -0.98 -14.23 11.31
CA ASP A 29 0.14 -14.64 12.19
C ASP A 29 1.08 -13.52 12.65
N GLN A 30 1.35 -12.51 11.83
CA GLN A 30 2.19 -11.34 12.20
C GLN A 30 1.39 -10.20 12.87
N ILE A 31 0.11 -10.03 12.48
CA ILE A 31 -0.84 -9.14 13.19
C ILE A 31 -1.09 -9.65 14.63
N LEU A 32 -0.93 -10.94 14.91
CA LEU A 32 -0.99 -11.47 16.28
C LEU A 32 0.01 -10.77 17.23
N ASP A 33 1.13 -10.24 16.73
CA ASP A 33 2.09 -9.44 17.50
C ASP A 33 1.81 -7.92 17.46
N GLY A 34 0.82 -7.47 16.68
CA GLY A 34 0.51 -6.04 16.47
C GLY A 34 1.60 -5.29 15.70
N ILE A 35 2.18 -5.95 14.69
CA ILE A 35 3.22 -5.44 13.82
C ILE A 35 2.82 -5.75 12.37
N GLY A 36 2.81 -4.76 11.50
CA GLY A 36 2.59 -4.93 10.06
C GLY A 36 3.75 -5.68 9.39
N GLU A 37 3.47 -6.35 8.28
CA GLU A 37 4.37 -7.37 7.73
C GLU A 37 5.73 -6.83 7.30
N THR A 38 5.72 -5.65 6.70
CA THR A 38 6.90 -4.92 6.23
C THR A 38 7.84 -4.49 7.36
N GLY A 39 7.37 -4.47 8.61
CA GLY A 39 8.19 -4.17 9.78
C GLY A 39 9.22 -5.26 10.11
N LEU A 40 8.99 -6.51 9.67
CA LEU A 40 9.88 -7.65 9.91
C LEU A 40 10.93 -7.79 8.78
N ILE A 41 12.22 -7.76 9.15
CA ILE A 41 13.33 -8.02 8.22
C ILE A 41 13.59 -9.53 8.13
N ALA A 42 13.80 -10.21 9.25
CA ALA A 42 14.11 -11.64 9.27
C ALA A 42 13.57 -12.32 10.54
N ARG A 43 13.24 -13.62 10.45
CA ARG A 43 12.80 -14.43 11.59
C ARG A 43 13.34 -15.86 11.48
N TYR A 44 14.09 -16.31 12.48
CA TYR A 44 14.70 -17.64 12.53
C TYR A 44 14.12 -18.41 13.71
N LEU A 45 13.22 -19.36 13.43
CA LEU A 45 12.58 -20.17 14.48
C LEU A 45 13.56 -21.12 15.17
N PHE A 46 14.59 -21.57 14.44
CA PHE A 46 15.53 -22.62 14.84
C PHE A 46 14.89 -24.00 15.09
N ASP A 47 13.76 -24.27 14.41
CA ASP A 47 13.14 -25.60 14.30
C ASP A 47 13.84 -26.40 13.18
N GLY A 48 14.89 -27.15 13.55
CA GLY A 48 15.62 -28.06 12.65
C GLY A 48 16.50 -27.40 11.57
N ASN A 49 16.43 -26.07 11.39
CA ASN A 49 17.22 -25.34 10.39
C ASN A 49 17.41 -23.85 10.79
N ALA A 50 18.15 -23.11 9.96
CA ALA A 50 18.35 -21.66 10.10
C ALA A 50 17.71 -20.85 8.94
N LYS A 51 16.62 -21.34 8.34
CA LYS A 51 15.87 -20.60 7.32
C LYS A 51 15.23 -19.34 7.90
N ASP A 52 15.10 -18.34 7.04
CA ASP A 52 14.38 -17.10 7.34
C ASP A 52 12.90 -17.24 6.99
N TRP A 53 12.05 -17.01 7.98
CA TRP A 53 10.60 -17.10 7.97
C TRP A 53 9.91 -15.78 7.60
N SER A 54 10.63 -14.64 7.56
CA SER A 54 10.03 -13.33 7.23
C SER A 54 9.53 -13.24 5.79
N ARG A 55 9.98 -14.15 4.92
CA ARG A 55 9.77 -14.20 3.45
C ARG A 55 10.62 -13.19 2.67
N ASN A 56 11.61 -12.57 3.32
CA ASN A 56 12.68 -11.82 2.64
C ASN A 56 13.85 -12.74 2.21
N ASN A 57 13.79 -14.03 2.54
CA ASN A 57 14.71 -15.08 2.11
C ASN A 57 16.15 -14.91 2.62
N LEU A 58 16.32 -14.26 3.78
CA LEU A 58 17.61 -13.94 4.39
C LEU A 58 18.16 -15.13 5.22
N HIS A 59 18.24 -16.30 4.61
CA HIS A 59 18.57 -17.55 5.31
C HIS A 59 19.95 -17.51 6.00
N GLY A 60 19.99 -17.97 7.25
CA GLY A 60 21.22 -18.11 8.02
C GLY A 60 21.99 -19.37 7.63
N THR A 61 23.32 -19.29 7.65
CA THR A 61 24.21 -20.44 7.44
C THR A 61 24.76 -20.93 8.78
N LEU A 62 24.55 -22.21 9.08
CA LEU A 62 25.17 -22.87 10.22
C LEU A 62 26.68 -23.06 9.95
N GLN A 63 27.52 -22.90 10.97
CA GLN A 63 28.97 -23.03 10.88
C GLN A 63 29.46 -23.89 12.04
N GLY A 64 30.33 -24.88 11.77
CA GLY A 64 30.75 -25.86 12.77
C GLY A 64 29.98 -27.18 12.68
N SER A 65 30.36 -28.15 13.52
CA SER A 65 29.86 -29.53 13.48
C SER A 65 29.31 -30.02 14.83
N ASN A 66 29.50 -29.25 15.91
CA ASN A 66 29.17 -29.69 17.27
C ASN A 66 27.88 -29.05 17.79
N MET A 67 27.25 -28.19 16.99
CA MET A 67 25.89 -27.71 17.22
C MET A 67 24.87 -28.75 16.78
N SER A 68 23.72 -28.74 17.44
CA SER A 68 22.63 -29.68 17.16
C SER A 68 21.29 -28.99 17.34
N PHE A 69 20.28 -29.47 16.63
CA PHE A 69 18.89 -29.19 16.99
C PHE A 69 18.46 -30.20 18.03
N VAL A 70 17.92 -29.71 19.15
CA VAL A 70 17.53 -30.54 20.29
C VAL A 70 16.06 -30.31 20.61
N THR A 71 15.38 -31.34 21.09
CA THR A 71 14.02 -31.19 21.62
C THR A 71 14.09 -30.49 22.98
N ASP A 72 13.25 -29.48 23.14
CA ASP A 72 13.06 -28.68 24.35
C ASP A 72 11.59 -28.72 24.75
N ALA A 73 11.32 -28.94 26.04
CA ALA A 73 9.97 -29.13 26.56
C ALA A 73 9.04 -27.92 26.35
N LYS A 74 9.61 -26.73 26.10
CA LYS A 74 8.84 -25.49 25.94
C LYS A 74 8.59 -25.09 24.49
N PHE A 75 9.58 -25.29 23.62
CA PHE A 75 9.60 -24.73 22.26
C PHE A 75 9.67 -25.78 21.14
N GLY A 76 9.64 -27.08 21.46
CA GLY A 76 9.85 -28.12 20.45
C GLY A 76 11.32 -28.17 20.05
N GLN A 77 11.65 -28.13 18.76
CA GLN A 77 13.05 -28.03 18.35
C GLN A 77 13.63 -26.63 18.57
N VAL A 78 14.86 -26.60 19.07
CA VAL A 78 15.67 -25.39 19.24
C VAL A 78 17.12 -25.65 18.84
N LEU A 79 17.84 -24.61 18.40
CA LEU A 79 19.28 -24.72 18.10
C LEU A 79 20.09 -24.68 19.39
N SER A 80 20.95 -25.68 19.60
CA SER A 80 21.90 -25.76 20.72
C SER A 80 23.33 -25.50 20.24
N LEU A 81 23.94 -24.42 20.71
CA LEU A 81 25.34 -24.07 20.44
C LEU A 81 26.24 -24.62 21.56
N SER A 82 27.28 -25.38 21.19
CA SER A 82 28.14 -26.09 22.15
C SER A 82 29.14 -25.18 22.88
N GLY A 83 29.43 -23.99 22.35
CA GLY A 83 30.55 -23.13 22.74
C GLY A 83 31.87 -23.45 22.03
N ALA A 84 31.93 -24.44 21.14
CA ALA A 84 33.13 -24.75 20.37
C ALA A 84 33.51 -23.61 19.40
N ALA A 85 34.81 -23.41 19.15
CA ALA A 85 35.35 -22.27 18.40
C ALA A 85 34.83 -22.11 16.96
N LYS A 86 34.32 -23.18 16.34
CA LYS A 86 33.70 -23.14 15.00
C LYS A 86 32.18 -23.03 15.01
N ASP A 87 31.52 -23.21 16.15
CA ASP A 87 30.05 -23.28 16.25
C ASP A 87 29.42 -21.88 16.34
N TYR A 88 28.76 -21.43 15.28
CA TYR A 88 27.99 -20.17 15.23
C TYR A 88 27.03 -20.15 14.03
N VAL A 89 26.09 -19.20 14.01
CA VAL A 89 25.27 -18.92 12.80
C VAL A 89 25.77 -17.64 12.15
N LEU A 90 25.90 -17.63 10.82
CA LEU A 90 26.15 -16.44 10.02
C LEU A 90 24.86 -16.04 9.31
N LEU A 91 24.36 -14.82 9.55
CA LEU A 91 23.25 -14.27 8.78
C LEU A 91 23.76 -13.46 7.57
N PRO A 92 22.95 -13.30 6.50
CA PRO A 92 23.28 -12.44 5.36
C PRO A 92 23.49 -10.98 5.80
N SER A 93 24.39 -10.26 5.13
CA SER A 93 24.71 -8.86 5.49
C SER A 93 23.59 -7.89 5.13
N GLU A 94 22.70 -8.30 4.24
CA GLU A 94 21.48 -7.62 3.80
C GLU A 94 20.43 -7.52 4.91
N ALA A 95 20.48 -8.38 5.94
CA ALA A 95 19.48 -8.46 7.02
C ALA A 95 19.42 -7.24 7.96
N ILE A 96 20.30 -6.25 7.75
CA ILE A 96 20.41 -4.99 8.50
C ILE A 96 20.90 -3.83 7.62
N ALA A 97 20.69 -3.91 6.30
CA ALA A 97 21.24 -2.94 5.35
C ALA A 97 20.39 -1.65 5.30
N ALA A 98 21.03 -0.50 5.53
CA ALA A 98 20.45 0.85 5.38
C ALA A 98 19.21 1.16 6.24
N GLU A 99 19.03 0.45 7.36
CA GLU A 99 17.97 0.72 8.33
C GLU A 99 18.25 2.01 9.13
N GLU A 100 17.20 2.81 9.38
CA GLU A 100 17.29 3.97 10.29
C GLU A 100 17.16 3.55 11.75
N SER A 101 16.38 2.52 12.04
CA SER A 101 16.12 2.03 13.40
C SER A 101 15.88 0.54 13.37
N LEU A 102 16.20 -0.14 14.46
CA LEU A 102 16.36 -1.59 14.46
C LEU A 102 15.88 -2.16 15.79
N THR A 103 15.09 -3.23 15.74
CA THR A 103 14.86 -4.06 16.93
C THR A 103 15.30 -5.49 16.66
N ILE A 104 16.17 -6.04 17.51
CA ILE A 104 16.50 -7.46 17.51
C ILE A 104 15.90 -8.09 18.75
N VAL A 105 15.12 -9.17 18.59
CA VAL A 105 14.51 -9.93 19.67
C VAL A 105 14.84 -11.42 19.54
N GLY A 106 14.72 -12.19 20.61
CA GLY A 106 14.77 -13.65 20.54
C GLY A 106 14.79 -14.33 21.89
N TRP A 107 14.67 -15.65 21.90
CA TRP A 107 14.80 -16.47 23.10
C TRP A 107 16.20 -17.07 23.21
N VAL A 108 16.77 -17.00 24.41
CA VAL A 108 18.06 -17.60 24.76
C VAL A 108 17.96 -18.37 26.07
N TYR A 109 18.52 -19.57 26.09
CA TYR A 109 18.70 -20.39 27.30
C TYR A 109 20.21 -20.45 27.61
N MET A 110 20.66 -19.73 28.64
CA MET A 110 22.08 -19.69 29.00
C MET A 110 22.50 -20.99 29.68
N SER A 111 23.44 -21.72 29.08
CA SER A 111 24.01 -22.97 29.61
C SER A 111 25.42 -22.77 30.19
N SER A 112 25.80 -21.52 30.43
CA SER A 112 27.09 -21.07 30.94
C SER A 112 26.96 -19.71 31.61
N THR A 113 27.74 -19.48 32.66
CA THR A 113 27.95 -18.18 33.32
C THR A 113 29.29 -17.54 32.91
N GLN A 114 29.94 -18.06 31.88
CA GLN A 114 31.22 -17.55 31.38
C GLN A 114 31.05 -16.14 30.78
N PRO A 115 31.83 -15.13 31.23
CA PRO A 115 31.82 -13.80 30.63
C PRO A 115 32.47 -13.80 29.24
N ASP A 116 32.29 -12.70 28.52
CA ASP A 116 32.76 -12.49 27.14
C ASP A 116 32.10 -13.40 26.09
N GLN A 117 30.97 -14.06 26.38
CA GLN A 117 30.16 -14.78 25.38
C GLN A 117 29.13 -13.85 24.71
N TYR A 118 29.07 -13.88 23.37
CA TYR A 118 28.25 -12.97 22.56
C TYR A 118 27.02 -13.68 22.01
N LEU A 119 25.82 -13.17 22.30
CA LEU A 119 24.57 -13.67 21.72
C LEU A 119 24.53 -13.38 20.22
N PHE A 120 24.78 -12.12 19.87
CA PHE A 120 25.09 -11.72 18.50
C PHE A 120 26.17 -10.63 18.50
N ASP A 121 26.86 -10.54 17.38
CA ASP A 121 27.84 -9.51 17.09
C ASP A 121 27.81 -9.19 15.59
N VAL A 122 27.51 -7.94 15.24
CA VAL A 122 27.21 -7.54 13.87
C VAL A 122 27.78 -6.18 13.50
N GLY A 123 28.48 -6.11 12.36
CA GLY A 123 29.06 -4.85 11.87
C GLY A 123 30.09 -5.01 10.77
N LYS A 124 30.81 -3.93 10.51
CA LYS A 124 31.91 -3.86 9.52
C LYS A 124 33.16 -4.56 10.02
N ASN A 125 33.51 -4.36 11.29
CA ASN A 125 34.74 -4.81 11.94
C ASN A 125 34.68 -4.53 13.47
N THR A 126 35.73 -4.88 14.21
CA THR A 126 35.87 -4.68 15.66
C THR A 126 35.83 -3.22 16.15
N LYS A 127 35.90 -2.23 15.26
CA LYS A 127 35.80 -0.79 15.57
C LYS A 127 34.44 -0.19 15.18
N SER A 128 33.55 -0.97 14.55
CA SER A 128 32.27 -0.53 14.02
C SER A 128 31.29 -1.70 14.00
N HIS A 129 30.66 -1.95 15.15
CA HIS A 129 29.79 -3.10 15.39
C HIS A 129 28.79 -2.90 16.54
N PHE A 130 27.69 -3.65 16.50
CA PHE A 130 26.66 -3.77 17.52
C PHE A 130 26.65 -5.19 18.07
N SER A 131 26.63 -5.34 19.38
CA SER A 131 26.80 -6.63 20.07
C SER A 131 25.92 -6.74 21.31
N VAL A 132 25.56 -7.98 21.66
CA VAL A 132 24.87 -8.34 22.91
C VAL A 132 25.64 -9.42 23.65
N VAL A 133 25.92 -9.18 24.94
CA VAL A 133 26.75 -10.01 25.80
C VAL A 133 25.94 -10.39 27.05
N PRO A 134 25.29 -11.57 27.10
CA PRO A 134 24.25 -11.87 28.10
C PRO A 134 24.67 -11.88 29.57
N ILE A 135 25.93 -12.21 29.85
CA ILE A 135 26.53 -12.26 31.20
C ILE A 135 27.49 -11.07 31.43
N GLY A 136 27.74 -10.27 30.40
CA GLY A 136 28.73 -9.20 30.41
C GLY A 136 30.16 -9.65 30.09
N THR A 137 31.11 -8.76 30.30
CA THR A 137 32.54 -8.96 29.97
C THR A 137 33.36 -9.14 31.24
N LYS A 138 34.60 -9.66 31.12
CA LYS A 138 35.51 -9.76 32.28
C LYS A 138 35.74 -8.45 33.04
N LYS A 139 35.58 -7.30 32.37
CA LYS A 139 35.71 -5.96 32.99
C LYS A 139 34.43 -5.43 33.63
N LYS A 140 33.27 -5.98 33.27
CA LYS A 140 31.95 -5.53 33.72
C LYS A 140 30.95 -6.68 33.56
N ILE A 141 30.60 -7.33 34.66
CA ILE A 141 29.58 -8.40 34.72
C ILE A 141 28.18 -7.78 34.68
N GLY A 142 27.22 -8.47 34.05
CA GLY A 142 25.84 -8.01 33.85
C GLY A 142 25.51 -7.86 32.36
N PHE A 143 24.26 -8.14 31.97
CA PHE A 143 23.80 -8.09 30.59
C PHE A 143 24.16 -6.74 29.95
N GLN A 144 24.74 -6.79 28.76
CA GLN A 144 25.19 -5.62 28.02
C GLN A 144 24.75 -5.69 26.57
N SER A 145 24.17 -4.59 26.09
CA SER A 145 24.08 -4.31 24.66
C SER A 145 25.01 -3.13 24.36
N ARG A 146 25.84 -3.26 23.33
CA ARG A 146 26.94 -2.30 23.05
C ARG A 146 27.05 -2.02 21.56
N ILE A 147 27.09 -0.73 21.20
CA ILE A 147 27.46 -0.28 19.86
C ILE A 147 28.79 0.46 19.96
N THR A 148 29.77 0.02 19.17
CA THR A 148 31.01 0.76 18.92
C THR A 148 30.90 1.42 17.55
N ALA A 149 31.09 2.74 17.47
CA ALA A 149 31.20 3.49 16.23
C ALA A 149 32.58 4.16 16.13
N ASN A 150 33.21 4.07 14.94
CA ASN A 150 34.49 4.71 14.60
C ASN A 150 35.61 4.55 15.67
N ALA A 151 35.68 3.39 16.34
CA ALA A 151 36.60 3.04 17.44
C ALA A 151 36.48 3.83 18.76
N ASN A 152 35.93 5.05 18.75
CA ASN A 152 35.99 5.96 19.90
C ASN A 152 34.65 6.12 20.63
N GLU A 153 33.52 5.96 19.94
CA GLU A 153 32.19 6.14 20.52
C GLU A 153 31.60 4.78 20.90
N VAL A 154 31.24 4.61 22.18
CA VAL A 154 30.65 3.37 22.71
C VAL A 154 29.34 3.66 23.41
N TYR A 155 28.22 3.44 22.70
CA TYR A 155 26.90 3.47 23.30
C TYR A 155 26.63 2.13 23.96
N SER A 156 26.04 2.14 25.16
CA SER A 156 25.70 0.90 25.84
C SER A 156 24.53 1.04 26.82
N THR A 157 23.86 -0.09 27.03
CA THR A 157 22.92 -0.32 28.12
C THR A 157 23.44 -1.43 29.02
N HIS A 158 23.01 -1.43 30.28
CA HIS A 158 23.51 -2.36 31.29
C HIS A 158 22.42 -2.74 32.29
N SER A 159 22.27 -4.03 32.55
CA SER A 159 21.36 -4.58 33.56
C SER A 159 21.94 -5.83 34.22
N ALA A 160 21.20 -6.47 35.12
CA ALA A 160 21.57 -7.77 35.68
C ALA A 160 21.81 -8.82 34.58
N SER A 161 22.72 -9.77 34.83
CA SER A 161 22.97 -10.92 33.94
C SER A 161 21.70 -11.77 33.77
N LEU A 162 21.59 -12.46 32.62
CA LEU A 162 20.60 -13.53 32.51
C LEU A 162 20.90 -14.65 33.52
N LEU A 163 19.85 -15.18 34.15
CA LEU A 163 20.00 -16.35 35.01
C LEU A 163 20.32 -17.60 34.14
N PRO A 164 21.31 -18.43 34.54
CA PRO A 164 21.59 -19.67 33.84
C PRO A 164 20.45 -20.69 34.02
N ASN A 165 20.40 -21.68 33.15
CA ASN A 165 19.46 -22.80 33.20
C ASN A 165 17.97 -22.43 33.10
N GLN A 166 17.65 -21.28 32.47
CA GLN A 166 16.28 -20.92 32.12
C GLN A 166 16.21 -20.16 30.80
N TRP A 167 15.05 -20.24 30.13
CA TRP A 167 14.75 -19.43 28.96
C TRP A 167 14.49 -17.97 29.33
N SER A 168 15.16 -17.05 28.65
CA SER A 168 14.90 -15.61 28.72
C SER A 168 14.63 -15.05 27.33
N HIS A 169 13.59 -14.23 27.19
CA HIS A 169 13.34 -13.46 25.97
C HIS A 169 14.06 -12.12 26.06
N ILE A 170 14.95 -11.83 25.13
CA ILE A 170 15.67 -10.56 25.05
C ILE A 170 15.13 -9.72 23.91
N ALA A 171 15.11 -8.40 24.08
CA ALA A 171 14.92 -7.47 22.98
C ALA A 171 15.81 -6.24 23.17
N VAL A 172 16.44 -5.79 22.08
CA VAL A 172 17.23 -4.55 22.05
C VAL A 172 16.70 -3.68 20.93
N VAL A 173 16.30 -2.46 21.30
CA VAL A 173 15.68 -1.46 20.43
C VAL A 173 16.68 -0.32 20.21
N LEU A 174 16.97 -0.01 18.95
CA LEU A 174 17.71 1.17 18.52
C LEU A 174 16.71 2.11 17.84
N ASN A 175 16.47 3.27 18.44
CA ASN A 175 15.54 4.29 17.95
C ASN A 175 16.31 5.59 17.71
N ILE A 176 16.82 5.74 16.50
CA ILE A 176 17.65 6.90 16.10
C ILE A 176 16.84 8.21 16.09
N PRO A 177 15.56 8.26 15.66
CA PRO A 177 14.74 9.47 15.81
C PRO A 177 14.67 10.04 17.23
N THR A 178 14.67 9.19 18.27
CA THR A 178 14.66 9.62 19.68
C THR A 178 16.04 9.60 20.34
N SER A 179 17.10 9.25 19.62
CA SER A 179 18.45 9.01 20.15
C SER A 179 18.49 8.00 21.31
N THR A 180 17.60 6.99 21.32
CA THR A 180 17.52 6.01 22.42
C THR A 180 17.96 4.61 22.02
N MET A 181 18.60 3.91 22.96
CA MET A 181 18.88 2.49 22.93
C MET A 181 18.31 1.84 24.18
N SER A 182 17.36 0.92 24.02
CA SER A 182 16.57 0.35 25.11
C SER A 182 16.68 -1.18 25.11
N THR A 183 16.79 -1.77 26.30
CA THR A 183 16.99 -3.21 26.50
C THR A 183 15.88 -3.78 27.35
N TYR A 184 15.29 -4.88 26.89
CA TYR A 184 14.20 -5.57 27.54
C TYR A 184 14.56 -7.04 27.82
N ILE A 185 14.15 -7.53 28.98
CA ILE A 185 14.23 -8.95 29.37
C ILE A 185 12.82 -9.40 29.76
N ASN A 186 12.36 -10.53 29.22
CA ASN A 186 11.04 -11.12 29.47
C ASN A 186 9.87 -10.12 29.27
N GLY A 187 9.99 -9.25 28.26
CA GLY A 187 8.98 -8.24 27.92
C GLY A 187 9.06 -6.94 28.74
N VAL A 188 9.95 -6.84 29.72
CA VAL A 188 10.08 -5.68 30.64
C VAL A 188 11.33 -4.87 30.29
N LEU A 189 11.22 -3.53 30.26
CA LEU A 189 12.37 -2.63 30.08
C LEU A 189 13.28 -2.71 31.31
N VAL A 190 14.55 -3.09 31.11
CA VAL A 190 15.54 -3.24 32.20
C VAL A 190 16.67 -2.22 32.16
N ALA A 191 16.92 -1.60 31.00
CA ALA A 191 17.93 -0.55 30.85
C ALA A 191 17.65 0.32 29.61
N GLU A 192 18.00 1.60 29.68
CA GLU A 192 17.87 2.54 28.57
C GLU A 192 19.02 3.55 28.58
N ASN A 193 19.48 3.92 27.39
CA ASN A 193 20.43 5.01 27.14
C ASN A 193 19.75 6.00 26.20
N ARG A 194 19.80 7.31 26.50
CA ARG A 194 19.09 8.38 25.79
C ARG A 194 19.99 9.34 25.01
N GLU A 195 21.28 9.03 24.92
CA GLU A 195 22.30 9.90 24.31
C GLU A 195 22.94 9.24 23.08
N VAL A 196 22.17 8.43 22.35
CA VAL A 196 22.64 7.63 21.20
C VAL A 196 22.54 8.44 19.92
N SER A 197 23.44 9.40 19.76
CA SER A 197 23.59 10.22 18.56
C SER A 197 24.33 9.48 17.43
N LEU A 198 23.66 8.51 16.82
CA LEU A 198 24.27 7.54 15.90
C LEU A 198 23.60 7.52 14.51
N ASP A 199 24.41 7.42 13.46
CA ASP A 199 23.94 6.95 12.14
C ASP A 199 24.31 5.46 11.97
N LEU A 200 23.30 4.59 11.85
CA LEU A 200 23.50 3.15 11.68
C LEU A 200 24.31 2.81 10.42
N LYS A 201 24.37 3.68 9.40
CA LYS A 201 25.29 3.51 8.27
C LYS A 201 26.75 3.49 8.69
N GLN A 202 27.12 4.18 9.77
CA GLN A 202 28.49 4.15 10.29
C GLN A 202 28.85 2.80 10.92
N VAL A 203 27.87 2.07 11.46
CA VAL A 203 28.03 0.73 12.06
C VAL A 203 27.89 -0.38 11.02
N PHE A 204 26.94 -0.24 10.09
CA PHE A 204 26.47 -1.33 9.22
C PHE A 204 26.66 -1.12 7.72
N TYR A 205 26.92 0.09 7.22
CA TYR A 205 26.99 0.32 5.77
C TYR A 205 28.43 0.34 5.23
N ASN A 206 28.75 -0.59 4.34
CA ASN A 206 30.04 -0.69 3.67
C ASN A 206 29.79 -0.95 2.18
N ASN A 207 30.37 -0.14 1.29
CA ASN A 207 30.08 -0.13 -0.16
C ASN A 207 30.31 -1.47 -0.89
N ASN A 208 30.90 -2.46 -0.21
CA ASN A 208 31.25 -3.79 -0.74
C ASN A 208 30.47 -4.95 -0.07
N ASN A 209 29.38 -4.70 0.66
CA ASN A 209 28.53 -5.70 1.37
C ASN A 209 29.26 -6.67 2.35
N LYS A 210 30.51 -6.38 2.74
CA LYS A 210 31.38 -7.28 3.54
C LYS A 210 31.03 -7.38 5.04
N ASN A 211 29.90 -6.86 5.50
CA ASN A 211 29.53 -6.94 6.91
C ASN A 211 29.36 -8.40 7.34
N LYS A 212 29.50 -8.65 8.64
CA LYS A 212 29.25 -9.95 9.24
C LYS A 212 28.23 -9.79 10.34
N PHE A 213 27.20 -10.63 10.32
CA PHE A 213 26.25 -10.79 11.41
C PHE A 213 26.43 -12.21 11.95
N TYR A 214 27.09 -12.32 13.09
CA TYR A 214 27.26 -13.59 13.79
C TYR A 214 26.25 -13.73 14.92
N ILE A 215 25.69 -14.91 15.08
CA ILE A 215 24.97 -15.35 16.29
C ILE A 215 25.87 -16.39 16.97
N GLY A 216 26.18 -16.18 18.24
CA GLY A 216 27.02 -17.07 19.04
C GLY A 216 28.55 -16.89 18.90
N LYS A 217 29.01 -15.92 18.12
CA LYS A 217 30.43 -15.60 17.90
C LYS A 217 30.64 -14.10 17.85
N SER A 218 31.79 -13.63 18.34
CA SER A 218 32.18 -12.21 18.29
C SER A 218 33.01 -11.88 17.04
N LEU A 219 32.97 -10.61 16.64
CA LEU A 219 33.95 -10.00 15.74
C LEU A 219 35.32 -9.83 16.43
N ILE A 220 35.35 -9.80 17.76
CA ILE A 220 36.57 -9.73 18.58
C ILE A 220 37.17 -11.13 18.69
N GLY A 221 38.17 -11.43 17.85
CA GLY A 221 38.71 -12.79 17.63
C GLY A 221 39.39 -13.52 18.80
N LYS A 222 39.29 -13.02 20.04
CA LYS A 222 39.75 -13.71 21.28
C LYS A 222 38.61 -14.02 22.27
N ALA A 223 37.36 -13.69 21.93
CA ALA A 223 36.20 -13.98 22.77
C ALA A 223 35.78 -15.47 22.66
N PRO A 224 35.28 -16.10 23.74
CA PRO A 224 34.67 -17.42 23.68
C PRO A 224 33.35 -17.39 22.89
N ASN A 225 33.09 -18.44 22.10
CA ASN A 225 31.78 -18.63 21.47
C ASN A 225 30.72 -18.96 22.52
N LEU A 226 29.46 -18.68 22.17
CA LEU A 226 28.30 -18.85 23.05
C LEU A 226 27.97 -20.33 23.29
N LYS A 227 27.69 -20.65 24.55
CA LYS A 227 27.13 -21.95 24.97
C LYS A 227 25.70 -21.76 25.47
N ALA A 228 24.73 -21.89 24.58
CA ALA A 228 23.32 -21.60 24.84
C ALA A 228 22.39 -22.34 23.87
N LYS A 229 21.11 -22.49 24.23
CA LYS A 229 20.05 -22.79 23.24
C LYS A 229 19.39 -21.51 22.74
N LEU A 230 18.91 -21.51 21.51
CA LEU A 230 18.33 -20.37 20.80
C LEU A 230 16.99 -20.75 20.14
N HIS A 231 16.01 -19.84 20.21
CA HIS A 231 14.71 -20.01 19.57
C HIS A 231 14.12 -18.65 19.13
N ASP A 232 13.37 -18.65 18.02
CA ASP A 232 12.61 -17.52 17.47
C ASP A 232 13.32 -16.15 17.53
N LEU A 233 14.51 -16.06 16.93
CA LEU A 233 15.23 -14.79 16.79
C LEU A 233 14.63 -13.97 15.63
N ARG A 234 14.30 -12.70 15.88
CA ARG A 234 13.67 -11.82 14.89
C ARG A 234 14.35 -10.47 14.82
N ILE A 235 14.36 -9.89 13.63
CA ILE A 235 14.96 -8.61 13.29
C ILE A 235 13.89 -7.74 12.65
N TYR A 236 13.65 -6.55 13.18
CA TYR A 236 12.64 -5.59 12.71
C TYR A 236 13.28 -4.26 12.30
N ARG A 237 12.80 -3.67 11.19
CA ARG A 237 13.22 -2.35 10.66
C ARG A 237 12.58 -1.15 11.36
N ILE A 238 11.93 -1.40 12.49
CA ILE A 238 11.21 -0.41 13.28
C ILE A 238 11.61 -0.51 14.75
N PRO A 239 11.61 0.61 15.49
CA PRO A 239 11.80 0.59 16.94
C PRO A 239 10.50 0.11 17.60
N LEU A 240 10.49 -1.14 18.09
CA LEU A 240 9.32 -1.69 18.75
C LEU A 240 9.11 -1.05 20.13
N ASN A 241 7.85 -0.74 20.45
CA ASN A 241 7.49 -0.25 21.79
C ASN A 241 7.31 -1.39 22.79
N SER A 242 7.35 -1.07 24.08
CA SER A 242 7.23 -2.03 25.18
C SER A 242 5.99 -2.94 25.08
N LYS A 243 4.86 -2.44 24.55
CA LYS A 243 3.63 -3.23 24.39
C LYS A 243 3.75 -4.28 23.27
N GLN A 244 4.48 -3.98 22.18
CA GLN A 244 4.79 -4.95 21.13
C GLN A 244 5.78 -6.01 21.62
N ILE A 245 6.84 -5.60 22.31
CA ILE A 245 7.87 -6.51 22.86
C ILE A 245 7.26 -7.45 23.91
N PHE A 246 6.44 -6.91 24.82
CA PHE A 246 5.68 -7.72 25.78
C PHE A 246 4.73 -8.71 25.09
N ARG A 247 4.11 -8.32 23.97
CA ARG A 247 3.21 -9.21 23.22
C ARG A 247 3.96 -10.33 22.51
N ILE A 248 5.09 -10.06 21.85
CA ILE A 248 5.96 -11.09 21.26
C ILE A 248 6.38 -12.10 22.33
N HIS A 249 6.84 -11.60 23.49
CA HIS A 249 7.18 -12.43 24.64
C HIS A 249 6.00 -13.31 25.08
N ARG A 250 4.80 -12.73 25.26
CA ARG A 250 3.61 -13.47 25.73
C ARG A 250 3.07 -14.47 24.70
N ASN A 251 3.17 -14.16 23.42
CA ASN A 251 2.76 -15.04 22.33
C ASN A 251 3.69 -16.25 22.22
N GLY A 252 5.00 -16.06 22.41
CA GLY A 252 5.96 -17.16 22.52
C GLY A 252 5.75 -18.08 23.74
N LEU A 253 4.92 -17.70 24.72
CA LEU A 253 4.62 -18.52 25.89
C LEU A 253 3.38 -19.42 25.74
N ASN A 254 2.79 -19.53 24.53
CA ASN A 254 1.56 -20.29 24.26
C ASN A 254 0.41 -19.95 25.24
N SER A 255 -0.01 -18.68 25.26
CA SER A 255 -1.25 -18.27 25.93
C SER A 255 -2.34 -17.96 24.91
N ASP A 256 -3.39 -18.80 24.87
CA ASP A 256 -4.50 -18.85 23.88
C ASP A 256 -5.45 -17.63 23.85
N ALA A 257 -4.96 -16.46 24.24
CA ALA A 257 -5.69 -15.21 24.16
C ALA A 257 -5.24 -14.42 22.92
N THR A 258 -5.79 -14.76 21.75
CA THR A 258 -5.71 -13.96 20.51
C THR A 258 -6.43 -12.62 20.67
N VAL A 259 -5.80 -11.70 21.39
CA VAL A 259 -6.36 -10.38 21.74
C VAL A 259 -5.82 -9.32 20.79
N VAL A 260 -6.40 -9.29 19.59
CA VAL A 260 -6.44 -8.06 18.77
C VAL A 260 -7.61 -7.21 19.27
N ASN A 261 -7.41 -6.57 20.43
CA ASN A 261 -8.33 -5.55 20.92
C ASN A 261 -7.95 -4.19 20.32
N GLU A 262 -8.96 -3.43 19.90
CA GLU A 262 -8.88 -1.99 19.68
C GLU A 262 -8.19 -1.32 20.90
N LYS A 263 -7.13 -0.54 20.67
CA LYS A 263 -6.49 0.21 21.77
C LYS A 263 -7.34 1.42 22.15
N LYS A 264 -7.69 1.50 23.43
CA LYS A 264 -8.34 2.68 24.04
C LYS A 264 -7.36 3.51 24.90
N GLY A 265 -6.09 3.58 24.50
CA GLY A 265 -5.06 4.29 25.24
C GLY A 265 -3.86 4.69 24.37
N PRO A 266 -3.29 5.89 24.57
CA PRO A 266 -2.28 6.46 23.69
C PRO A 266 -0.97 5.66 23.64
N VAL A 267 -0.19 5.97 22.61
CA VAL A 267 1.22 5.62 22.46
C VAL A 267 1.95 6.95 22.31
N ASP A 268 2.86 7.24 23.24
CA ASP A 268 3.36 8.59 23.59
C ASP A 268 4.36 9.20 22.60
N ASP A 269 4.02 9.25 21.30
CA ASP A 269 4.92 9.76 20.24
C ASP A 269 4.30 10.84 19.33
N LEU A 270 3.11 11.35 19.67
CA LEU A 270 2.49 12.52 19.03
C LEU A 270 2.16 13.57 20.10
N PRO A 271 2.48 14.86 19.87
CA PRO A 271 2.05 15.94 20.75
C PRO A 271 0.53 15.97 20.91
N VAL A 272 0.06 15.97 22.15
CA VAL A 272 -1.37 16.13 22.46
C VAL A 272 -1.69 17.62 22.48
N PHE A 273 -2.70 18.03 21.70
CA PHE A 273 -3.24 19.38 21.70
C PHE A 273 -4.57 19.39 22.47
N SER A 274 -4.90 20.51 23.13
CA SER A 274 -6.20 20.67 23.77
C SER A 274 -7.31 20.71 22.71
N VAL A 275 -8.36 19.89 22.90
CA VAL A 275 -9.50 19.74 21.98
C VAL A 275 -10.21 21.08 21.69
N ASN A 276 -10.14 22.02 22.64
CA ASN A 276 -10.80 23.32 22.58
C ASN A 276 -9.80 24.48 22.33
N THR A 277 -8.56 24.20 21.93
CA THR A 277 -7.64 25.23 21.44
C THR A 277 -7.80 25.34 19.93
N PRO A 278 -8.27 26.49 19.40
CA PRO A 278 -8.43 26.68 17.97
C PRO A 278 -7.10 26.55 17.23
N GLN A 279 -7.15 25.96 16.03
CA GLN A 279 -5.96 25.63 15.24
C GLN A 279 -6.07 26.23 13.85
N LEU A 280 -4.95 26.74 13.31
CA LEU A 280 -4.88 27.34 11.99
C LEU A 280 -5.97 28.41 11.79
N TYR A 281 -6.74 28.37 10.70
CA TYR A 281 -7.82 29.32 10.44
C TYR A 281 -8.93 29.29 11.51
N ASN A 282 -9.14 28.17 12.22
CA ASN A 282 -10.20 28.06 13.23
C ASN A 282 -9.99 29.03 14.41
N GLN A 283 -8.80 29.62 14.60
CA GLN A 283 -8.58 30.68 15.60
C GLN A 283 -9.30 31.99 15.30
N TYR A 284 -9.80 32.16 14.08
CA TYR A 284 -10.61 33.32 13.67
C TYR A 284 -12.07 32.92 13.37
N LEU A 285 -12.45 31.66 13.58
CA LEU A 285 -13.79 31.14 13.26
C LEU A 285 -14.81 31.63 14.28
N ILE A 286 -15.87 32.26 13.79
CA ILE A 286 -16.98 32.81 14.59
C ILE A 286 -18.15 31.83 14.61
N ASP A 287 -18.59 31.37 13.43
CA ASP A 287 -19.78 30.51 13.29
C ASP A 287 -19.70 29.60 12.05
N ILE A 288 -20.47 28.51 12.07
CA ILE A 288 -20.74 27.64 10.92
C ILE A 288 -22.26 27.43 10.78
N PRO A 289 -22.88 27.86 9.67
CA PRO A 289 -24.28 27.59 9.39
C PRO A 289 -24.64 26.11 9.44
N ASN A 290 -25.86 25.82 9.89
CA ASN A 290 -26.44 24.49 9.75
C ASN A 290 -26.74 24.17 8.28
N ILE A 291 -26.57 22.92 7.90
CA ILE A 291 -26.80 22.45 6.52
C ILE A 291 -28.09 21.63 6.42
N HIS A 292 -28.65 21.56 5.22
CA HIS A 292 -29.76 20.69 4.88
C HIS A 292 -29.28 19.67 3.84
N VAL A 293 -29.55 18.39 4.08
CA VAL A 293 -29.13 17.28 3.20
C VAL A 293 -30.30 16.35 2.98
N GLU A 294 -30.42 15.78 1.78
CA GLU A 294 -31.45 14.80 1.46
C GLU A 294 -30.82 13.43 1.22
N THR A 295 -31.57 12.37 1.54
CA THR A 295 -31.19 10.99 1.22
C THR A 295 -32.43 10.14 0.92
N GLU A 296 -32.22 8.92 0.45
CA GLU A 296 -33.26 7.93 0.12
C GLU A 296 -33.38 6.90 1.24
N VAL A 297 -34.58 6.35 1.45
CA VAL A 297 -34.78 5.24 2.41
C VAL A 297 -33.78 4.10 2.16
N GLY A 298 -33.08 3.72 3.23
CA GLY A 298 -32.03 2.70 3.26
C GLY A 298 -30.63 3.19 2.93
N PHE A 299 -30.42 4.46 2.53
CA PHE A 299 -29.11 5.01 2.18
C PHE A 299 -28.69 6.12 3.15
N LEU A 300 -27.47 6.04 3.70
CA LEU A 300 -26.94 7.12 4.53
C LEU A 300 -26.66 8.39 3.70
N PRO A 301 -26.89 9.60 4.24
CA PRO A 301 -26.63 10.84 3.53
C PRO A 301 -25.14 11.03 3.21
N ARG A 302 -24.83 11.75 2.13
CA ARG A 302 -23.48 12.29 1.89
C ARG A 302 -23.40 13.68 2.50
N LEU A 303 -22.65 13.82 3.58
CA LEU A 303 -22.47 15.09 4.28
C LEU A 303 -21.23 15.84 3.72
N PRO A 304 -21.33 17.15 3.43
CA PRO A 304 -20.19 17.96 3.01
C PRO A 304 -19.20 18.07 4.17
N ARG A 305 -17.93 17.73 3.92
CA ARG A 305 -16.88 17.74 4.95
C ARG A 305 -16.27 19.12 5.18
N TYR A 306 -16.39 19.98 4.18
CA TYR A 306 -16.07 21.40 4.28
C TYR A 306 -17.38 22.16 4.14
N VAL A 307 -17.65 23.07 5.07
CA VAL A 307 -18.86 23.89 5.10
C VAL A 307 -18.42 25.35 5.11
N ASP A 308 -19.09 26.19 4.31
CA ASP A 308 -18.83 27.62 4.31
C ASP A 308 -19.04 28.19 5.72
N ALA A 309 -18.15 29.09 6.14
CA ALA A 309 -18.03 29.46 7.54
C ALA A 309 -17.68 30.95 7.71
N VAL A 310 -18.06 31.51 8.85
CA VAL A 310 -17.93 32.94 9.14
C VAL A 310 -16.69 33.18 9.98
N TYR A 311 -15.75 33.96 9.47
CA TYR A 311 -14.49 34.29 10.15
C TYR A 311 -14.36 35.78 10.47
N GLY A 312 -13.64 36.08 11.55
CA GLY A 312 -13.19 37.42 11.91
C GLY A 312 -11.90 37.83 11.19
N ASN A 313 -11.35 38.99 11.58
CA ASN A 313 -10.06 39.53 11.12
C ASN A 313 -9.89 39.62 9.58
N GLY A 314 -10.98 39.79 8.85
CA GLY A 314 -10.96 39.99 7.39
C GLY A 314 -10.80 38.72 6.56
N ILE A 315 -10.75 37.55 7.19
CA ILE A 315 -10.65 36.25 6.50
C ILE A 315 -11.99 35.92 5.86
N ARG A 316 -11.94 35.45 4.61
CA ARG A 316 -13.11 35.11 3.77
C ARG A 316 -12.79 33.90 2.91
N ASP A 317 -13.84 33.26 2.37
CA ASP A 317 -13.75 32.23 1.33
C ASP A 317 -12.90 30.98 1.70
N VAL A 318 -12.68 30.77 3.01
CA VAL A 318 -12.08 29.56 3.58
C VAL A 318 -13.21 28.71 4.17
N PRO A 319 -13.49 27.49 3.69
CA PRO A 319 -14.51 26.64 4.29
C PRO A 319 -13.94 25.86 5.48
N ALA A 320 -14.72 25.70 6.54
CA ALA A 320 -14.29 25.01 7.76
C ALA A 320 -14.45 23.49 7.63
N ARG A 321 -13.46 22.72 8.11
CA ARG A 321 -13.58 21.25 8.21
C ARG A 321 -14.57 20.88 9.33
N VAL A 322 -15.62 20.17 8.96
CA VAL A 322 -16.54 19.52 9.90
C VAL A 322 -16.28 18.01 9.91
N ILE A 323 -16.19 17.43 11.10
CA ILE A 323 -16.17 15.98 11.29
C ILE A 323 -17.57 15.57 11.72
N TRP A 324 -18.22 14.76 10.87
CA TRP A 324 -19.54 14.22 11.11
C TRP A 324 -19.46 12.81 11.73
N PRO A 325 -20.45 12.39 12.54
CA PRO A 325 -20.59 11.00 12.97
C PRO A 325 -20.60 10.03 11.80
N ALA A 326 -19.84 8.94 11.93
CA ALA A 326 -19.77 7.87 10.95
C ALA A 326 -20.45 6.60 11.52
N PRO A 327 -21.77 6.41 11.35
CA PRO A 327 -22.49 5.23 11.83
C PRO A 327 -21.94 3.94 11.18
N LYS A 328 -22.17 2.79 11.82
CA LYS A 328 -21.71 1.46 11.38
C LYS A 328 -22.78 0.68 10.59
N ASP A 329 -23.98 1.20 10.53
CA ASP A 329 -25.15 0.65 9.85
C ASP A 329 -26.03 1.80 9.29
N ASN A 330 -27.21 1.48 8.76
CA ASN A 330 -28.15 2.41 8.14
C ASN A 330 -29.50 2.50 8.87
N HIS A 331 -29.57 2.22 10.18
CA HIS A 331 -30.84 2.15 10.93
C HIS A 331 -31.68 3.44 10.90
N ASP A 332 -31.03 4.61 11.02
CA ASP A 332 -31.67 5.95 11.01
C ASP A 332 -32.43 6.27 9.71
N VAL A 333 -32.11 5.59 8.61
CA VAL A 333 -32.65 5.88 7.27
C VAL A 333 -33.60 4.78 6.76
N LEU A 334 -33.96 3.79 7.58
CA LEU A 334 -34.86 2.70 7.15
C LEU A 334 -36.32 3.13 6.93
N LYS A 335 -36.69 4.36 7.29
CA LYS A 335 -38.02 4.94 7.08
C LYS A 335 -37.90 6.38 6.61
N ALA A 336 -38.89 6.85 5.85
CA ALA A 336 -38.98 8.25 5.46
C ALA A 336 -39.29 9.13 6.68
N GLY A 337 -38.72 10.34 6.72
CA GLY A 337 -38.80 11.24 7.86
C GLY A 337 -37.61 12.20 7.90
N ASP A 338 -37.58 13.07 8.92
CA ASP A 338 -36.50 14.03 9.13
C ASP A 338 -35.74 13.69 10.43
N TYR A 339 -34.40 13.77 10.40
CA TYR A 339 -33.55 13.60 11.58
C TYR A 339 -32.36 14.58 11.56
N THR A 340 -31.67 14.74 12.69
CA THR A 340 -30.55 15.70 12.83
C THR A 340 -29.26 14.98 13.19
N ILE A 341 -28.21 15.24 12.42
CA ILE A 341 -26.83 14.82 12.72
C ILE A 341 -26.07 16.02 13.27
N ILE A 342 -25.32 15.83 14.36
CA ILE A 342 -24.49 16.88 14.97
C ILE A 342 -23.03 16.61 14.65
N GLY A 343 -22.38 17.52 13.92
CA GLY A 343 -20.95 17.48 13.65
C GLY A 343 -20.14 18.21 14.73
N PHE A 344 -18.81 18.14 14.61
CA PHE A 344 -17.90 18.98 15.39
C PHE A 344 -16.78 19.55 14.52
N VAL A 345 -16.19 20.66 14.99
CA VAL A 345 -15.13 21.38 14.30
C VAL A 345 -13.84 21.27 15.13
N PRO A 346 -12.75 20.68 14.60
CA PRO A 346 -11.51 20.48 15.33
C PRO A 346 -10.95 21.75 15.97
N GLY A 347 -10.56 21.65 17.24
CA GLY A 347 -10.04 22.79 18.02
C GLY A 347 -11.11 23.72 18.60
N THR A 348 -12.41 23.45 18.44
CA THR A 348 -13.46 24.39 18.87
C THR A 348 -14.68 23.71 19.54
N ASN A 349 -15.46 24.53 20.23
CA ASN A 349 -16.76 24.15 20.81
C ASN A 349 -17.93 24.18 19.80
N LEU A 350 -17.69 24.53 18.52
CA LEU A 350 -18.77 24.62 17.52
C LEU A 350 -19.32 23.23 17.14
N ARG A 351 -20.64 23.15 17.02
CA ARG A 351 -21.41 21.91 16.78
C ARG A 351 -22.45 22.13 15.67
N PRO A 352 -22.03 22.30 14.41
CA PRO A 352 -22.95 22.50 13.29
C PRO A 352 -23.88 21.30 13.13
N LYS A 353 -25.13 21.56 12.77
CA LYS A 353 -26.17 20.54 12.56
C LYS A 353 -26.38 20.31 11.07
N ALA A 354 -26.56 19.05 10.69
CA ALA A 354 -27.12 18.65 9.41
C ALA A 354 -28.55 18.17 9.62
N PHE A 355 -29.51 18.90 9.06
CA PHE A 355 -30.91 18.48 9.00
C PHE A 355 -31.07 17.55 7.79
N VAL A 356 -31.33 16.27 8.05
CA VAL A 356 -31.38 15.22 7.03
C VAL A 356 -32.83 14.84 6.74
N LYS A 357 -33.24 15.00 5.49
CA LYS A 357 -34.55 14.55 4.99
C LYS A 357 -34.44 13.22 4.26
N VAL A 358 -35.03 12.17 4.83
CA VAL A 358 -35.11 10.83 4.24
C VAL A 358 -36.37 10.74 3.38
N LYS A 359 -36.19 10.72 2.07
CA LYS A 359 -37.27 10.58 1.08
C LYS A 359 -37.61 9.11 0.82
N ALA A 360 -38.88 8.85 0.54
CA ALA A 360 -39.32 7.55 0.03
C ALA A 360 -38.52 7.16 -1.22
N VAL A 361 -38.30 5.85 -1.42
CA VAL A 361 -37.41 5.33 -2.47
C VAL A 361 -37.88 5.78 -3.85
N LYS A 362 -37.11 6.69 -4.46
CA LYS A 362 -37.06 6.90 -5.90
C LYS A 362 -35.66 6.47 -6.30
N ALA A 363 -35.50 5.49 -7.18
CA ALA A 363 -34.16 5.02 -7.53
C ALA A 363 -33.38 6.14 -8.26
N ALA A 364 -32.48 6.86 -7.57
CA ALA A 364 -31.58 7.78 -8.25
C ALA A 364 -30.77 7.04 -9.32
N LYS A 365 -30.87 7.55 -10.55
CA LYS A 365 -30.18 7.03 -11.73
C LYS A 365 -28.68 7.11 -11.52
N THR A 366 -27.98 6.01 -11.72
CA THR A 366 -26.52 6.00 -11.82
C THR A 366 -26.09 6.43 -13.22
N PRO A 367 -24.91 7.05 -13.39
CA PRO A 367 -24.46 7.58 -14.66
C PRO A 367 -24.06 6.46 -15.63
N ASN A 368 -24.23 6.68 -16.92
CA ASN A 368 -23.73 5.79 -17.97
C ASN A 368 -22.28 6.15 -18.33
N ARG A 369 -21.49 5.18 -18.81
CA ARG A 369 -20.16 5.48 -19.35
C ARG A 369 -20.31 6.42 -20.54
N SER A 370 -19.59 7.54 -20.52
CA SER A 370 -19.63 8.57 -21.57
C SER A 370 -18.26 8.80 -22.23
N LEU A 371 -17.16 8.44 -21.55
CA LEU A 371 -15.80 8.65 -22.04
C LEU A 371 -15.01 7.36 -22.27
N GLU A 372 -13.95 7.49 -23.06
CA GLU A 372 -12.94 6.48 -23.34
C GLU A 372 -11.52 7.01 -23.16
N VAL A 373 -10.60 6.08 -22.89
CA VAL A 373 -9.16 6.35 -22.85
C VAL A 373 -8.58 6.32 -24.25
N PHE A 374 -7.52 7.10 -24.48
CA PHE A 374 -6.64 6.87 -25.62
C PHE A 374 -5.68 5.71 -25.32
N SER A 375 -5.27 5.00 -26.36
CA SER A 375 -4.21 3.97 -26.29
C SER A 375 -2.84 4.60 -26.01
N LEU A 376 -1.91 3.83 -25.46
CA LEU A 376 -0.60 4.35 -25.03
C LEU A 376 0.30 4.81 -26.20
N ASP A 377 0.08 4.26 -27.41
CA ASP A 377 0.75 4.66 -28.66
C ASP A 377 0.21 6.00 -29.20
N ALA A 378 -1.03 6.36 -28.86
CA ALA A 378 -1.66 7.58 -29.33
C ALA A 378 -1.18 8.83 -28.58
N VAL A 379 -0.46 8.69 -27.46
CA VAL A 379 0.04 9.82 -26.66
C VAL A 379 1.55 9.68 -26.42
N SER A 380 2.36 10.58 -26.99
CA SER A 380 3.78 10.72 -26.65
C SER A 380 3.96 11.63 -25.43
N LEU A 381 4.98 11.34 -24.62
CA LEU A 381 5.52 12.30 -23.65
C LEU A 381 6.66 13.06 -24.31
N ASN A 382 6.67 14.38 -24.16
CA ASN A 382 7.66 15.26 -24.75
C ASN A 382 8.52 15.89 -23.64
N THR A 383 9.65 16.48 -24.02
CA THR A 383 10.41 17.41 -23.15
C THR A 383 9.59 18.69 -22.89
N ASP A 384 9.97 19.44 -21.86
CA ASP A 384 9.35 20.75 -21.58
C ASP A 384 9.71 21.82 -22.64
N VAL A 385 9.11 23.02 -22.54
CA VAL A 385 9.41 24.16 -23.45
C VAL A 385 10.89 24.57 -23.50
N TYR A 386 11.73 24.08 -22.58
CA TYR A 386 13.18 24.33 -22.51
C TYR A 386 14.01 23.11 -22.94
N GLY A 387 13.39 22.07 -23.50
CA GLY A 387 14.07 20.85 -23.94
C GLY A 387 14.51 19.91 -22.81
N ARG A 388 14.04 20.12 -21.57
CA ARG A 388 14.41 19.28 -20.42
C ARG A 388 13.48 18.08 -20.32
N GLU A 389 14.02 16.94 -19.87
CA GLU A 389 13.17 15.82 -19.49
C GLU A 389 12.24 16.22 -18.33
N THR A 390 11.01 15.70 -18.36
CA THR A 390 10.08 15.81 -17.24
C THR A 390 10.24 14.61 -16.31
N LYS A 391 9.83 14.73 -15.04
CA LYS A 391 9.83 13.58 -14.11
C LYS A 391 9.05 12.37 -14.63
N PHE A 392 8.08 12.59 -15.53
CA PHE A 392 7.37 11.54 -16.25
C PHE A 392 8.32 10.76 -17.18
N ILE A 393 9.13 11.46 -17.98
CA ILE A 393 10.14 10.85 -18.85
C ILE A 393 11.25 10.22 -18.00
N GLU A 394 11.85 10.95 -17.07
CA GLU A 394 12.95 10.45 -16.22
C GLU A 394 12.58 9.09 -15.57
N ASN A 395 11.45 9.04 -14.86
CA ASN A 395 11.02 7.82 -14.19
C ASN A 395 10.62 6.72 -15.18
N ARG A 396 9.95 7.05 -16.28
CA ARG A 396 9.61 6.07 -17.32
C ARG A 396 10.87 5.47 -17.97
N THR A 397 11.88 6.29 -18.27
CA THR A 397 13.15 5.88 -18.88
C THR A 397 13.92 4.93 -17.96
N LYS A 398 14.01 5.20 -16.65
CA LYS A 398 14.60 4.27 -15.65
C LYS A 398 13.94 2.89 -15.72
N PHE A 399 12.61 2.85 -15.75
CA PHE A 399 11.85 1.59 -15.77
C PHE A 399 11.94 0.87 -17.11
N ILE A 400 11.68 1.55 -18.24
CA ILE A 400 11.75 0.97 -19.59
C ILE A 400 13.15 0.42 -19.90
N THR A 401 14.20 1.17 -19.55
CA THR A 401 15.58 0.78 -19.84
C THR A 401 16.01 -0.47 -19.06
N THR A 402 15.64 -0.59 -17.79
CA THR A 402 15.92 -1.81 -17.02
C THR A 402 15.01 -2.96 -17.43
N LEU A 403 13.72 -2.72 -17.69
CA LEU A 403 12.76 -3.74 -18.12
C LEU A 403 13.17 -4.40 -19.45
N SER A 404 13.71 -3.62 -20.41
CA SER A 404 14.21 -4.15 -21.69
C SER A 404 15.38 -5.15 -21.54
N LYS A 405 16.15 -5.03 -20.45
CA LYS A 405 17.32 -5.87 -20.11
C LYS A 405 16.98 -7.12 -19.29
N THR A 406 15.78 -7.21 -18.71
CA THR A 406 15.34 -8.38 -17.93
C THR A 406 15.36 -9.68 -18.75
N ASN A 407 15.64 -10.82 -18.12
CA ASN A 407 15.47 -12.13 -18.73
C ASN A 407 14.02 -12.63 -18.53
N PRO A 408 13.22 -12.86 -19.59
CA PRO A 408 11.87 -13.40 -19.45
C PRO A 408 11.81 -14.76 -18.76
N ASP A 409 12.88 -15.57 -18.85
CA ASP A 409 12.91 -16.88 -18.22
C ASP A 409 12.96 -16.85 -16.69
N ASP A 410 13.48 -15.76 -16.10
CA ASP A 410 13.46 -15.55 -14.64
C ASP A 410 12.01 -15.44 -14.15
N PHE A 411 11.16 -14.74 -14.92
CA PHE A 411 9.72 -14.59 -14.66
C PHE A 411 8.91 -15.85 -15.01
N LEU A 412 9.45 -16.80 -15.79
CA LEU A 412 8.82 -18.09 -16.08
C LEU A 412 9.31 -19.22 -15.17
N TYR A 413 10.36 -18.98 -14.38
CA TYR A 413 11.04 -20.00 -13.58
C TYR A 413 10.06 -20.79 -12.70
N MET A 414 9.22 -20.09 -11.94
CA MET A 414 8.30 -20.74 -10.98
C MET A 414 7.14 -21.48 -11.66
N PHE A 415 6.74 -21.07 -12.86
CA PHE A 415 5.79 -21.83 -13.69
C PHE A 415 6.41 -23.14 -14.18
N ARG A 416 7.64 -23.10 -14.69
CA ARG A 416 8.36 -24.32 -15.08
C ARG A 416 8.58 -25.25 -13.88
N ASN A 417 8.97 -24.71 -12.72
CA ASN A 417 9.13 -25.47 -11.50
C ASN A 417 7.85 -26.20 -11.09
N ALA A 418 6.70 -25.50 -11.04
CA ALA A 418 5.43 -26.13 -10.70
C ALA A 418 5.08 -27.28 -11.66
N PHE A 419 5.25 -27.07 -12.97
CA PHE A 419 4.99 -28.09 -13.99
C PHE A 419 6.10 -29.14 -14.15
N GLY A 420 7.08 -29.21 -13.23
CA GLY A 420 8.18 -30.18 -13.27
C GLY A 420 9.07 -30.08 -14.51
N GLN A 421 9.13 -28.91 -15.14
CA GLN A 421 9.91 -28.67 -16.36
C GLN A 421 11.32 -28.17 -16.04
N GLU A 422 12.28 -28.57 -16.87
CA GLU A 422 13.65 -28.07 -16.80
C GLU A 422 13.73 -26.56 -17.07
N GLN A 423 14.70 -25.91 -16.41
CA GLN A 423 14.95 -24.49 -16.59
C GLN A 423 15.94 -24.25 -17.74
N PRO A 424 15.68 -23.30 -18.65
CA PRO A 424 16.62 -22.99 -19.72
C PRO A 424 17.91 -22.37 -19.16
N LYS A 425 19.02 -22.59 -19.86
CA LYS A 425 20.35 -22.13 -19.44
C LYS A 425 20.37 -20.61 -19.21
N GLY A 426 20.71 -20.20 -17.99
CA GLY A 426 20.79 -18.80 -17.59
C GLY A 426 19.53 -18.23 -16.92
N ALA A 427 18.44 -19.02 -16.81
CA ALA A 427 17.29 -18.64 -16.00
C ALA A 427 17.64 -18.64 -14.49
N VAL A 428 17.25 -17.56 -13.80
CA VAL A 428 17.48 -17.38 -12.36
C VAL A 428 16.14 -17.18 -11.65
N ALA A 429 15.94 -17.86 -10.53
CA ALA A 429 14.76 -17.66 -9.69
C ALA A 429 14.69 -16.23 -9.14
N LEU A 430 13.51 -15.61 -9.21
CA LEU A 430 13.25 -14.30 -8.59
C LEU A 430 13.33 -14.39 -7.06
N GLY A 431 13.80 -13.31 -6.45
CA GLY A 431 13.90 -13.14 -5.00
C GLY A 431 12.63 -12.59 -4.34
N VAL A 432 12.71 -12.37 -3.03
CA VAL A 432 11.61 -11.83 -2.20
C VAL A 432 10.37 -12.74 -2.30
N TRP A 433 9.19 -12.23 -2.66
CA TRP A 433 7.93 -13.00 -2.55
C TRP A 433 7.66 -13.94 -3.75
N ASP A 434 8.51 -13.93 -4.77
CA ASP A 434 8.49 -14.87 -5.91
C ASP A 434 9.51 -16.03 -5.77
N THR A 435 10.14 -16.18 -4.60
CA THR A 435 11.04 -17.30 -4.28
C THR A 435 10.33 -18.66 -4.28
N GLN A 436 11.10 -19.73 -4.49
CA GLN A 436 10.62 -21.12 -4.57
C GLN A 436 9.64 -21.49 -3.44
N GLU A 437 10.00 -21.25 -2.17
CA GLU A 437 9.17 -21.69 -1.04
C GLU A 437 8.02 -20.73 -0.71
N THR A 438 7.93 -19.58 -1.41
CA THR A 438 6.93 -18.55 -1.10
C THR A 438 5.61 -18.77 -1.81
N LYS A 439 4.54 -18.70 -1.02
CA LYS A 439 3.15 -19.00 -1.41
C LYS A 439 2.50 -18.00 -2.36
N LEU A 440 3.07 -16.80 -2.54
CA LEU A 440 2.58 -15.77 -3.46
C LEU A 440 3.19 -15.87 -4.88
N ARG A 441 4.23 -16.72 -5.07
CA ARG A 441 5.05 -16.79 -6.28
C ARG A 441 4.23 -16.90 -7.57
N GLY A 442 4.73 -16.29 -8.64
CA GLY A 442 4.05 -16.06 -9.92
C GLY A 442 3.35 -14.70 -10.01
N HIS A 443 3.27 -13.93 -8.92
CA HIS A 443 2.61 -12.63 -8.96
C HIS A 443 3.44 -11.59 -9.73
N ALA A 444 4.78 -11.61 -9.62
CA ALA A 444 5.64 -10.78 -10.47
C ALA A 444 5.47 -11.09 -11.95
N THR A 445 5.27 -12.35 -12.33
CA THR A 445 5.05 -12.74 -13.73
C THR A 445 3.82 -12.08 -14.34
N GLY A 446 2.73 -11.98 -13.57
CA GLY A 446 1.54 -11.27 -13.99
C GLY A 446 1.75 -9.76 -14.16
N HIS A 447 2.35 -9.11 -13.15
CA HIS A 447 2.74 -7.70 -13.25
C HIS A 447 3.72 -7.44 -14.42
N TYR A 448 4.64 -8.37 -14.68
CA TYR A 448 5.61 -8.30 -15.77
C TYR A 448 4.93 -8.36 -17.13
N LEU A 449 3.98 -9.27 -17.34
CA LEU A 449 3.15 -9.35 -18.56
C LEU A 449 2.45 -8.02 -18.84
N THR A 450 1.77 -7.45 -17.84
CA THR A 450 1.15 -6.12 -17.94
C THR A 450 2.17 -5.04 -18.28
N ALA A 451 3.32 -5.01 -17.60
CA ALA A 451 4.35 -4.01 -17.79
C ALA A 451 5.00 -4.07 -19.18
N ILE A 452 5.26 -5.27 -19.73
CA ILE A 452 5.82 -5.41 -21.09
C ILE A 452 4.78 -5.08 -22.18
N ALA A 453 3.49 -5.33 -21.94
CA ALA A 453 2.41 -4.87 -22.83
C ALA A 453 2.29 -3.34 -22.84
N GLN A 454 2.33 -2.71 -21.65
CA GLN A 454 2.33 -1.25 -21.50
C GLN A 454 3.61 -0.62 -22.06
N ALA A 455 4.76 -1.28 -21.92
CA ALA A 455 6.02 -0.86 -22.52
C ALA A 455 5.98 -0.94 -24.06
N TYR A 456 5.52 -2.05 -24.64
CA TYR A 456 5.35 -2.20 -26.09
C TYR A 456 4.45 -1.11 -26.69
N ALA A 457 3.30 -0.85 -26.07
CA ALA A 457 2.35 0.14 -26.55
C ALA A 457 2.90 1.58 -26.40
N SER A 458 3.55 1.88 -25.27
CA SER A 458 4.07 3.23 -25.00
C SER A 458 5.38 3.56 -25.73
N THR A 459 6.15 2.57 -26.18
CA THR A 459 7.45 2.77 -26.86
C THR A 459 7.35 2.83 -28.38
N ALA A 460 6.17 3.13 -28.95
CA ALA A 460 5.97 3.24 -30.40
C ALA A 460 6.88 4.28 -31.12
N TYR A 461 7.50 5.21 -30.38
CA TYR A 461 8.52 6.14 -30.89
C TYR A 461 9.92 5.51 -31.05
N ASP A 462 10.17 4.34 -30.46
CA ASP A 462 11.43 3.60 -30.56
C ASP A 462 11.11 2.16 -30.99
N ILE A 463 11.25 1.92 -32.30
CA ILE A 463 10.96 0.63 -32.92
C ILE A 463 11.88 -0.50 -32.42
N SER A 464 13.07 -0.19 -31.86
CA SER A 464 13.99 -1.17 -31.29
C SER A 464 13.49 -1.65 -29.94
N LEU A 465 13.12 -0.73 -29.05
CA LEU A 465 12.48 -1.03 -27.77
C LEU A 465 11.14 -1.74 -27.97
N GLN A 466 10.29 -1.25 -28.89
CA GLN A 466 9.02 -1.89 -29.18
C GLN A 466 9.20 -3.34 -29.67
N ASN A 467 10.14 -3.59 -30.58
CA ASN A 467 10.47 -4.95 -31.03
C ASN A 467 11.06 -5.83 -29.91
N ASN A 468 11.84 -5.26 -29.00
CA ASN A 468 12.35 -5.97 -27.81
C ASN A 468 11.17 -6.45 -26.93
N PHE A 469 10.23 -5.57 -26.58
CA PHE A 469 9.06 -5.94 -25.79
C PHE A 469 8.11 -6.90 -26.52
N ALA A 470 7.93 -6.75 -27.84
CA ALA A 470 7.16 -7.70 -28.66
C ALA A 470 7.73 -9.12 -28.60
N LYS A 471 9.05 -9.27 -28.71
CA LYS A 471 9.74 -10.56 -28.57
C LYS A 471 9.55 -11.16 -27.18
N LYS A 472 9.70 -10.35 -26.11
CA LYS A 472 9.46 -10.80 -24.72
C LYS A 472 8.02 -11.26 -24.51
N MET A 473 7.02 -10.47 -24.93
CA MET A 473 5.60 -10.85 -24.84
C MET A 473 5.33 -12.17 -25.54
N ASN A 474 5.71 -12.29 -26.81
CA ASN A 474 5.46 -13.50 -27.59
C ASN A 474 6.16 -14.72 -26.99
N TYR A 475 7.36 -14.57 -26.42
CA TYR A 475 8.04 -15.65 -25.71
C TYR A 475 7.29 -16.07 -24.44
N MET A 476 6.95 -15.11 -23.56
CA MET A 476 6.18 -15.37 -22.33
C MET A 476 4.86 -16.11 -22.63
N ILE A 477 4.07 -15.59 -23.56
CA ILE A 477 2.79 -16.18 -23.95
C ILE A 477 2.99 -17.58 -24.55
N ASN A 478 4.00 -17.81 -25.40
CA ASN A 478 4.23 -19.13 -25.97
C ASN A 478 4.63 -20.18 -24.91
N VAL A 479 5.35 -19.81 -23.86
CA VAL A 479 5.71 -20.73 -22.76
C VAL A 479 4.49 -20.99 -21.87
N LEU A 480 3.79 -19.94 -21.41
CA LEU A 480 2.59 -20.09 -20.59
C LEU A 480 1.49 -20.88 -21.32
N PHE A 481 1.31 -20.65 -22.62
CA PHE A 481 0.41 -21.43 -23.47
C PHE A 481 0.78 -22.92 -23.44
N LYS A 482 2.04 -23.29 -23.70
CA LYS A 482 2.49 -24.69 -23.66
C LYS A 482 2.21 -25.34 -22.31
N LEU A 483 2.51 -24.65 -21.19
CA LEU A 483 2.25 -25.17 -19.84
C LEU A 483 0.74 -25.35 -19.58
N SER A 484 -0.10 -24.39 -19.96
CA SER A 484 -1.56 -24.47 -19.79
C SER A 484 -2.20 -25.66 -20.52
N LYS A 485 -1.56 -26.19 -21.58
CA LYS A 485 -2.03 -27.38 -22.31
C LYS A 485 -1.67 -28.70 -21.64
N LEU A 486 -0.80 -28.69 -20.62
CA LEU A 486 -0.46 -29.88 -19.85
C LEU A 486 -1.50 -30.17 -18.75
N SER A 487 -2.12 -29.13 -18.18
CA SER A 487 -3.05 -29.28 -17.07
C SER A 487 -4.32 -30.03 -17.44
N GLY A 488 -4.63 -31.07 -16.67
CA GLY A 488 -5.78 -31.93 -16.92
C GLY A 488 -5.70 -32.73 -18.22
N GLN A 489 -4.49 -33.10 -18.68
CA GLN A 489 -4.23 -33.94 -19.85
C GLN A 489 -3.21 -35.05 -19.49
N PRO A 490 -3.33 -36.27 -20.05
CA PRO A 490 -2.45 -37.38 -19.68
C PRO A 490 -1.04 -37.23 -20.26
N VAL A 491 -0.01 -37.49 -19.44
CA VAL A 491 1.43 -37.39 -19.83
C VAL A 491 1.80 -38.31 -20.99
N LYS A 492 1.14 -39.48 -21.07
CA LYS A 492 1.27 -40.45 -22.16
C LYS A 492 -0.12 -40.85 -22.63
N LYS A 493 -0.30 -41.10 -23.92
CA LYS A 493 -1.58 -41.54 -24.51
C LYS A 493 -2.13 -42.76 -23.76
N GLY A 494 -3.33 -42.66 -23.22
CA GLY A 494 -3.99 -43.72 -22.43
C GLY A 494 -3.67 -43.72 -20.92
N GLY A 495 -2.84 -42.80 -20.42
CA GLY A 495 -2.61 -42.64 -18.98
C GLY A 495 -3.80 -42.03 -18.24
N THR A 496 -3.86 -42.24 -16.91
CA THR A 496 -4.85 -41.64 -16.01
C THR A 496 -4.59 -40.14 -15.80
N PHE A 497 -5.65 -39.33 -15.73
CA PHE A 497 -5.59 -37.89 -15.54
C PHE A 497 -6.93 -37.35 -15.00
N VAL A 498 -6.95 -36.11 -14.51
CA VAL A 498 -8.17 -35.44 -14.03
C VAL A 498 -8.35 -34.11 -14.76
N ALA A 499 -9.32 -34.08 -15.69
CA ALA A 499 -9.66 -32.89 -16.46
C ALA A 499 -10.72 -31.99 -15.81
N ASP A 500 -11.55 -32.51 -14.90
CA ASP A 500 -12.55 -31.70 -14.18
C ASP A 500 -11.85 -30.84 -13.11
N PRO A 501 -11.96 -29.50 -13.16
CA PRO A 501 -11.46 -28.61 -12.10
C PRO A 501 -11.95 -28.96 -10.70
N ASN A 502 -13.10 -29.62 -10.54
CA ASN A 502 -13.69 -29.96 -9.24
C ASN A 502 -13.16 -31.27 -8.64
N ALA A 503 -12.69 -32.20 -9.47
CA ALA A 503 -12.26 -33.54 -9.07
C ALA A 503 -10.75 -33.65 -8.73
N VAL A 504 -10.03 -32.53 -8.66
CA VAL A 504 -8.58 -32.48 -8.37
C VAL A 504 -8.27 -33.21 -7.05
N PRO A 505 -7.45 -34.28 -7.06
CA PRO A 505 -7.12 -35.05 -5.86
C PRO A 505 -5.97 -34.40 -5.07
N PRO A 506 -5.79 -34.74 -3.78
CA PRO A 506 -4.55 -34.46 -3.05
C PRO A 506 -3.31 -35.01 -3.76
N GLY A 507 -2.12 -34.50 -3.40
CA GLY A 507 -0.85 -34.98 -3.96
C GLY A 507 -0.57 -36.45 -3.63
N SER A 508 0.17 -37.13 -4.50
CA SER A 508 0.56 -38.53 -4.28
C SER A 508 1.24 -38.72 -2.92
N GLY A 509 0.75 -39.66 -2.12
CA GLY A 509 1.25 -39.92 -0.75
C GLY A 509 0.76 -38.94 0.33
N LYS A 510 -0.09 -37.97 0.00
CA LYS A 510 -0.69 -37.02 0.95
C LYS A 510 -2.15 -37.41 1.25
N SER A 511 -2.57 -37.27 2.51
CA SER A 511 -3.95 -37.54 2.94
C SER A 511 -4.91 -36.36 2.74
N ASP A 512 -4.38 -35.14 2.61
CA ASP A 512 -5.13 -33.93 2.27
C ASP A 512 -4.23 -32.95 1.47
N PHE A 513 -4.80 -31.85 1.00
CA PHE A 513 -4.09 -30.76 0.33
C PHE A 513 -3.18 -30.02 1.30
N ASP A 514 -1.97 -29.69 0.84
CA ASP A 514 -1.04 -28.82 1.55
C ASP A 514 -0.39 -27.82 0.60
N SER A 515 0.21 -26.79 1.18
CA SER A 515 0.90 -25.71 0.48
C SER A 515 2.42 -25.83 0.59
N ASP A 516 2.92 -27.07 0.53
CA ASP A 516 4.35 -27.35 0.49
C ASP A 516 4.92 -27.05 -0.90
N LEU A 517 5.77 -26.04 -0.96
CA LEU A 517 6.44 -25.56 -2.17
C LEU A 517 7.96 -25.81 -2.13
N SER A 518 8.44 -26.56 -1.13
CA SER A 518 9.83 -27.03 -1.05
C SER A 518 10.20 -27.90 -2.26
N ILE A 519 11.50 -28.05 -2.51
CA ILE A 519 12.01 -28.82 -3.66
C ILE A 519 11.54 -30.29 -3.57
N GLU A 520 11.47 -30.84 -2.36
CA GLU A 520 11.10 -32.21 -2.08
C GLU A 520 9.58 -32.41 -1.93
N GLY A 521 8.85 -31.36 -1.51
CA GLY A 521 7.44 -31.46 -1.14
C GLY A 521 6.43 -30.96 -2.18
N ILE A 522 6.88 -30.22 -3.19
CA ILE A 522 6.03 -29.74 -4.28
C ILE A 522 5.57 -30.88 -5.19
N ARG A 523 4.26 -31.00 -5.39
CA ARG A 523 3.69 -31.90 -6.39
C ARG A 523 3.82 -31.30 -7.80
N THR A 524 4.11 -32.15 -8.78
CA THR A 524 4.27 -31.78 -10.20
C THR A 524 3.35 -32.58 -11.13
N ASP A 525 2.30 -33.19 -10.55
CA ASP A 525 1.33 -34.05 -11.24
C ASP A 525 0.26 -33.25 -12.01
N TYR A 526 0.70 -32.33 -12.87
CA TYR A 526 -0.15 -31.37 -13.57
C TYR A 526 -1.32 -31.99 -14.37
N TRP A 527 -1.20 -33.25 -14.77
CA TRP A 527 -2.26 -34.02 -15.42
C TRP A 527 -3.50 -34.20 -14.53
N ASN A 528 -3.39 -33.97 -13.22
CA ASN A 528 -4.48 -34.07 -12.25
C ASN A 528 -5.11 -32.72 -11.84
N TRP A 529 -4.62 -31.58 -12.34
CA TRP A 529 -4.98 -30.24 -11.81
C TRP A 529 -6.24 -29.61 -12.44
N GLY A 530 -6.96 -30.37 -13.28
CA GLY A 530 -8.09 -29.86 -14.05
C GLY A 530 -7.65 -29.11 -15.31
N LYS A 531 -8.48 -29.16 -16.35
CA LYS A 531 -8.23 -28.51 -17.64
C LYS A 531 -8.23 -26.98 -17.46
N GLY A 532 -7.27 -26.31 -18.09
CA GLY A 532 -7.19 -24.84 -18.11
C GLY A 532 -6.50 -24.20 -16.90
N PHE A 533 -6.17 -24.98 -15.86
CA PHE A 533 -5.37 -24.48 -14.74
C PHE A 533 -3.98 -24.02 -15.22
N ILE A 534 -3.55 -22.85 -14.76
CA ILE A 534 -2.14 -22.46 -14.80
C ILE A 534 -1.85 -21.46 -13.68
N SER A 535 -0.81 -21.75 -12.92
CA SER A 535 -0.23 -20.88 -11.91
C SER A 535 1.25 -21.24 -11.74
N ALA A 536 2.00 -20.45 -10.99
CA ALA A 536 3.35 -20.77 -10.57
C ALA A 536 3.39 -21.76 -9.38
N TYR A 537 2.25 -22.32 -8.95
CA TYR A 537 2.15 -23.35 -7.92
C TYR A 537 0.95 -24.29 -8.18
N PRO A 538 0.93 -25.49 -7.58
CA PRO A 538 -0.20 -26.44 -7.68
C PRO A 538 -1.54 -25.87 -7.16
N PRO A 539 -2.70 -26.44 -7.55
CA PRO A 539 -4.03 -25.91 -7.21
C PRO A 539 -4.38 -25.96 -5.72
N ASP A 540 -3.60 -26.66 -4.90
CA ASP A 540 -3.87 -26.98 -3.51
C ASP A 540 -4.21 -25.74 -2.67
N GLN A 541 -3.55 -24.59 -2.88
CA GLN A 541 -3.86 -23.36 -2.13
C GLN A 541 -5.30 -22.85 -2.34
N PHE A 542 -5.88 -23.04 -3.54
CA PHE A 542 -7.26 -22.65 -3.80
C PHE A 542 -8.22 -23.57 -3.06
N ILE A 543 -7.98 -24.88 -3.13
CA ILE A 543 -8.79 -25.92 -2.49
C ILE A 543 -8.72 -25.79 -0.95
N MET A 544 -7.54 -25.45 -0.42
CA MET A 544 -7.34 -25.12 0.99
C MET A 544 -8.14 -23.87 1.40
N LEU A 545 -8.17 -22.80 0.59
CA LEU A 545 -8.98 -21.60 0.88
C LEU A 545 -10.49 -21.94 0.97
N GLU A 546 -10.98 -22.78 0.05
CA GLU A 546 -12.36 -23.26 0.03
C GLU A 546 -12.70 -24.10 1.29
N LYS A 547 -11.71 -24.83 1.84
CA LYS A 547 -11.77 -25.52 3.14
C LYS A 547 -11.55 -24.59 4.35
N GLY A 548 -11.40 -23.27 4.15
CA GLY A 548 -11.22 -22.29 5.22
C GLY A 548 -9.79 -22.12 5.73
N ALA A 549 -8.78 -22.51 4.95
CA ALA A 549 -7.38 -22.26 5.31
C ALA A 549 -7.10 -20.76 5.40
N ILE A 550 -6.40 -20.38 6.47
CA ILE A 550 -6.05 -18.99 6.74
C ILE A 550 -4.63 -18.68 6.28
N TYR A 551 -4.31 -17.39 6.34
CA TYR A 551 -3.03 -16.87 5.95
C TYR A 551 -1.87 -17.33 6.86
N GLY A 552 -0.72 -17.64 6.27
CA GLY A 552 0.51 -18.00 6.97
C GLY A 552 1.50 -18.77 6.08
N THR A 553 2.64 -19.17 6.66
CA THR A 553 3.74 -19.81 5.91
C THR A 553 3.80 -21.34 6.06
N GLN A 554 3.17 -21.90 7.08
CA GLN A 554 3.13 -23.35 7.35
C GLN A 554 2.45 -24.10 6.19
N LYS A 555 2.70 -25.40 6.05
CA LYS A 555 2.11 -26.25 4.99
C LYS A 555 0.56 -26.34 5.06
N THR A 556 -0.04 -25.98 6.20
CA THR A 556 -1.49 -25.93 6.42
C THR A 556 -2.08 -24.52 6.22
N LYS A 557 -1.29 -23.57 5.72
CA LYS A 557 -1.64 -22.15 5.54
C LYS A 557 -1.36 -21.71 4.10
N ILE A 558 -1.97 -20.63 3.64
CA ILE A 558 -1.89 -20.19 2.24
C ILE A 558 -1.56 -18.69 2.13
N TRP A 559 -1.29 -18.19 0.92
CA TRP A 559 -1.13 -16.75 0.66
C TRP A 559 -1.86 -16.34 -0.61
N ALA A 560 -2.97 -15.60 -0.44
CA ALA A 560 -3.68 -14.85 -1.49
C ALA A 560 -3.75 -15.53 -2.87
N PRO A 561 -4.24 -16.78 -3.01
CA PRO A 561 -4.04 -17.53 -4.24
C PRO A 561 -4.76 -16.91 -5.44
N TYR A 562 -5.95 -16.32 -5.21
CA TYR A 562 -6.68 -15.58 -6.24
C TYR A 562 -6.05 -14.22 -6.59
N TYR A 563 -5.29 -13.58 -5.69
CA TYR A 563 -4.51 -12.38 -6.04
C TYR A 563 -3.46 -12.67 -7.11
N THR A 564 -2.78 -13.81 -7.02
CA THR A 564 -1.78 -14.24 -8.00
C THR A 564 -2.44 -14.53 -9.35
N LEU A 565 -3.55 -15.29 -9.38
CA LEU A 565 -4.31 -15.51 -10.62
C LEU A 565 -4.77 -14.19 -11.25
N HIS A 566 -5.23 -13.22 -10.43
CA HIS A 566 -5.61 -11.90 -10.94
C HIS A 566 -4.45 -11.23 -11.69
N LYS A 567 -3.21 -11.26 -11.20
CA LYS A 567 -2.08 -10.65 -11.94
C LYS A 567 -1.81 -11.36 -13.25
N ILE A 568 -1.82 -12.70 -13.23
CA ILE A 568 -1.56 -13.51 -14.42
C ILE A 568 -2.64 -13.26 -15.47
N LEU A 569 -3.91 -13.30 -15.08
CA LEU A 569 -5.06 -13.09 -15.96
C LEU A 569 -5.14 -11.64 -16.46
N ALA A 570 -4.85 -10.65 -15.63
CA ALA A 570 -4.72 -9.24 -16.05
C ALA A 570 -3.63 -9.09 -17.11
N GLY A 571 -2.43 -9.64 -16.86
CA GLY A 571 -1.31 -9.58 -17.81
C GLY A 571 -1.58 -10.29 -19.14
N LEU A 572 -2.28 -11.42 -19.12
CA LEU A 572 -2.71 -12.12 -20.34
C LEU A 572 -3.71 -11.27 -21.15
N LEU A 573 -4.70 -10.67 -20.48
CA LEU A 573 -5.67 -9.77 -21.10
C LEU A 573 -5.01 -8.49 -21.64
N ASP A 574 -4.07 -7.90 -20.89
CA ASP A 574 -3.34 -6.70 -21.31
C ASP A 574 -2.48 -6.97 -22.56
N VAL A 575 -1.85 -8.15 -22.67
CA VAL A 575 -1.15 -8.55 -23.90
C VAL A 575 -2.14 -8.73 -25.07
N TYR A 576 -3.28 -9.39 -24.84
CA TYR A 576 -4.30 -9.58 -25.87
C TYR A 576 -4.90 -8.26 -26.36
N GLU A 577 -5.29 -7.36 -25.45
CA GLU A 577 -5.88 -6.05 -25.79
C GLU A 577 -4.90 -5.14 -26.56
N VAL A 578 -3.59 -5.32 -26.37
CA VAL A 578 -2.55 -4.50 -27.00
C VAL A 578 -2.09 -5.01 -28.39
N ASN A 579 -2.11 -6.33 -28.65
CA ASN A 579 -1.62 -6.89 -29.92
C ASN A 579 -2.44 -8.04 -30.52
N GLY A 580 -3.57 -8.39 -29.92
CA GLY A 580 -4.50 -9.42 -30.43
C GLY A 580 -4.00 -10.86 -30.30
N ASN A 581 -2.95 -11.15 -29.52
CA ASN A 581 -2.37 -12.50 -29.46
C ASN A 581 -3.40 -13.57 -29.01
N PRO A 582 -3.84 -14.49 -29.89
CA PRO A 582 -4.95 -15.38 -29.58
C PRO A 582 -4.59 -16.43 -28.52
N LYS A 583 -3.31 -16.79 -28.39
CA LYS A 583 -2.85 -17.70 -27.32
C LYS A 583 -2.97 -17.07 -25.95
N ALA A 584 -2.78 -15.75 -25.83
CA ALA A 584 -2.95 -15.05 -24.56
C ALA A 584 -4.43 -15.12 -24.10
N LEU A 585 -5.36 -14.86 -25.02
CA LEU A 585 -6.80 -15.03 -24.77
C LEU A 585 -7.17 -16.49 -24.48
N GLU A 586 -6.59 -17.46 -25.16
CA GLU A 586 -6.89 -18.88 -24.94
C GLU A 586 -6.43 -19.38 -23.56
N VAL A 587 -5.28 -18.91 -23.06
CA VAL A 587 -4.87 -19.17 -21.66
C VAL A 587 -5.80 -18.45 -20.68
N ALA A 588 -6.14 -17.18 -20.95
CA ALA A 588 -7.04 -16.39 -20.12
C ALA A 588 -8.42 -17.05 -19.97
N LYS A 589 -8.98 -17.56 -21.09
CA LYS A 589 -10.22 -18.36 -21.10
C LYS A 589 -10.10 -19.63 -20.28
N GLY A 590 -9.02 -20.41 -20.45
CA GLY A 590 -8.78 -21.63 -19.67
C GLY A 590 -8.73 -21.37 -18.16
N MET A 591 -8.07 -20.30 -17.73
CA MET A 591 -8.05 -19.87 -16.33
C MET A 591 -9.45 -19.46 -15.85
N GLY A 592 -10.18 -18.65 -16.63
CA GLY A 592 -11.53 -18.22 -16.28
C GLY A 592 -12.52 -19.38 -16.19
N ASP A 593 -12.42 -20.36 -17.09
CA ASP A 593 -13.24 -21.57 -17.10
C ASP A 593 -12.95 -22.42 -15.85
N TRP A 594 -11.68 -22.61 -15.47
CA TRP A 594 -11.28 -23.34 -14.25
C TRP A 594 -11.79 -22.66 -12.98
N VAL A 595 -11.64 -21.33 -12.88
CA VAL A 595 -12.11 -20.53 -11.73
C VAL A 595 -13.63 -20.58 -11.61
N ALA A 596 -14.35 -20.37 -12.71
CA ALA A 596 -15.82 -20.39 -12.71
C ALA A 596 -16.36 -21.79 -12.34
N ALA A 597 -15.75 -22.85 -12.87
CA ALA A 597 -16.15 -24.23 -12.58
C ALA A 597 -16.04 -24.58 -11.09
N ARG A 598 -14.98 -24.13 -10.41
CA ARG A 598 -14.77 -24.37 -8.97
C ARG A 598 -15.69 -23.52 -8.10
N LEU A 599 -15.67 -22.19 -8.29
CA LEU A 599 -16.42 -21.28 -7.42
C LEU A 599 -17.93 -21.53 -7.49
N ALA A 600 -18.45 -22.00 -8.63
CA ALA A 600 -19.87 -22.33 -8.80
C ALA A 600 -20.35 -23.52 -7.93
N GLN A 601 -19.45 -24.35 -7.40
CA GLN A 601 -19.80 -25.44 -6.47
C GLN A 601 -19.88 -25.00 -5.01
N LEU A 602 -19.45 -23.78 -4.69
CA LEU A 602 -19.29 -23.34 -3.30
C LEU A 602 -20.57 -22.71 -2.75
N PRO A 603 -21.02 -23.11 -1.54
CA PRO A 603 -22.11 -22.42 -0.85
C PRO A 603 -21.79 -20.93 -0.64
N THR A 604 -22.81 -20.07 -0.69
CA THR A 604 -22.66 -18.62 -0.49
C THR A 604 -21.97 -18.28 0.85
N GLU A 605 -22.24 -19.05 1.91
CA GLU A 605 -21.57 -18.85 3.21
C GLU A 605 -20.05 -19.12 3.13
N THR A 606 -19.63 -20.10 2.33
CA THR A 606 -18.20 -20.39 2.08
C THR A 606 -17.54 -19.24 1.34
N LEU A 607 -18.16 -18.72 0.27
CA LEU A 607 -17.66 -17.53 -0.45
C LEU A 607 -17.56 -16.30 0.49
N ILE A 608 -18.57 -16.07 1.33
CA ILE A 608 -18.54 -15.00 2.34
C ILE A 608 -17.35 -15.17 3.30
N LYS A 609 -17.10 -16.38 3.81
CA LYS A 609 -15.95 -16.67 4.70
C LYS A 609 -14.63 -16.44 3.96
N MET A 610 -14.48 -16.96 2.74
CA MET A 610 -13.28 -16.81 1.93
C MET A 610 -12.92 -15.33 1.74
N TRP A 611 -13.81 -14.53 1.16
CA TRP A 611 -13.51 -13.13 0.78
C TRP A 611 -13.32 -12.18 1.96
N ASN A 612 -13.77 -12.57 3.16
CA ASN A 612 -13.54 -11.82 4.40
C ASN A 612 -12.29 -12.26 5.17
N THR A 613 -11.63 -13.33 4.75
CA THR A 613 -10.40 -13.80 5.39
C THR A 613 -9.24 -12.87 5.04
N TYR A 614 -8.52 -12.39 6.06
CA TYR A 614 -7.34 -11.53 5.91
C TYR A 614 -6.28 -12.23 5.05
N ILE A 615 -5.84 -11.57 3.96
CA ILE A 615 -4.83 -11.99 2.97
C ILE A 615 -5.07 -13.33 2.26
N ALA A 616 -5.38 -14.43 2.96
CA ALA A 616 -5.76 -15.69 2.33
C ALA A 616 -7.01 -15.52 1.43
N GLY A 617 -7.95 -14.67 1.84
CA GLY A 617 -9.12 -14.27 1.06
C GLY A 617 -8.88 -13.18 0.02
N GLU A 618 -7.64 -12.71 -0.16
CA GLU A 618 -7.35 -11.67 -1.14
C GLU A 618 -7.37 -12.24 -2.56
N PHE A 619 -8.34 -11.74 -3.35
CA PHE A 619 -8.48 -12.03 -4.78
C PHE A 619 -8.05 -10.86 -5.68
N GLY A 620 -7.57 -9.75 -5.10
CA GLY A 620 -7.31 -8.52 -5.84
C GLY A 620 -8.53 -8.10 -6.68
N GLY A 621 -8.36 -7.98 -7.99
CA GLY A 621 -9.40 -7.65 -8.96
C GLY A 621 -9.83 -8.87 -9.80
N MET A 622 -9.99 -10.06 -9.22
CA MET A 622 -10.54 -11.21 -9.98
C MET A 622 -11.91 -10.89 -10.63
N ASN A 623 -12.77 -10.11 -9.95
CA ASN A 623 -14.00 -9.58 -10.54
C ASN A 623 -13.72 -8.61 -11.71
N GLU A 624 -12.71 -7.73 -11.61
CA GLU A 624 -12.26 -6.86 -12.72
C GLU A 624 -11.91 -7.69 -13.97
N VAL A 625 -11.04 -8.70 -13.82
CA VAL A 625 -10.55 -9.48 -14.97
C VAL A 625 -11.56 -10.48 -15.52
N MET A 626 -12.47 -11.01 -14.70
CA MET A 626 -13.55 -11.87 -15.18
C MET A 626 -14.62 -11.06 -15.94
N ALA A 627 -14.93 -9.84 -15.51
CA ALA A 627 -15.77 -8.91 -16.28
C ALA A 627 -15.09 -8.49 -17.61
N ARG A 628 -13.78 -8.17 -17.57
CA ARG A 628 -12.99 -7.95 -18.81
C ARG A 628 -13.04 -9.16 -19.75
N LEU A 629 -12.91 -10.38 -19.22
CA LEU A 629 -12.97 -11.60 -20.02
C LEU A 629 -14.35 -11.81 -20.66
N TYR A 630 -15.44 -11.51 -19.95
CA TYR A 630 -16.78 -11.42 -20.54
C TYR A 630 -16.82 -10.45 -21.72
N ARG A 631 -16.32 -9.21 -21.57
CA ARG A 631 -16.35 -8.22 -22.67
C ARG A 631 -15.62 -8.66 -23.94
N VAL A 632 -14.48 -9.34 -23.81
CA VAL A 632 -13.68 -9.74 -24.98
C VAL A 632 -14.13 -11.06 -25.61
N THR A 633 -15.02 -11.81 -24.97
CA THR A 633 -15.53 -13.11 -25.46
C THR A 633 -17.03 -13.12 -25.75
N ASN A 634 -17.80 -12.23 -25.12
CA ASN A 634 -19.26 -12.24 -25.03
C ASN A 634 -19.84 -13.53 -24.38
N GLU A 635 -19.06 -14.23 -23.55
CA GLU A 635 -19.48 -15.48 -22.91
C GLU A 635 -19.94 -15.25 -21.47
N GLN A 636 -21.27 -15.27 -21.27
CA GLN A 636 -21.96 -14.90 -20.00
C GLN A 636 -21.38 -15.56 -18.74
N ARG A 637 -20.90 -16.81 -18.82
CA ARG A 637 -20.31 -17.54 -17.67
C ARG A 637 -19.16 -16.79 -16.99
N TYR A 638 -18.45 -15.91 -17.69
CA TYR A 638 -17.39 -15.11 -17.10
C TYR A 638 -17.93 -13.95 -16.25
N LEU A 639 -19.07 -13.35 -16.63
CA LEU A 639 -19.75 -12.34 -15.82
C LEU A 639 -20.44 -12.97 -14.60
N ASP A 640 -21.02 -14.16 -14.77
CA ASP A 640 -21.57 -14.95 -13.67
C ASP A 640 -20.47 -15.36 -12.68
N GLY A 641 -19.33 -15.84 -13.19
CA GLY A 641 -18.13 -16.14 -12.40
C GLY A 641 -17.52 -14.92 -11.72
N ALA A 642 -17.56 -13.74 -12.35
CA ALA A 642 -17.12 -12.49 -11.73
C ALA A 642 -17.95 -12.12 -10.49
N LYS A 643 -19.27 -12.38 -10.53
CA LYS A 643 -20.20 -12.13 -9.42
C LYS A 643 -19.93 -13.03 -8.20
N LEU A 644 -19.32 -14.20 -8.38
CA LEU A 644 -18.93 -15.09 -7.27
C LEU A 644 -17.82 -14.49 -6.39
N PHE A 645 -17.12 -13.44 -6.86
CA PHE A 645 -16.16 -12.65 -6.10
C PHE A 645 -16.79 -11.44 -5.38
N ASP A 646 -18.12 -11.30 -5.34
CA ASP A 646 -18.77 -10.24 -4.55
C ASP A 646 -18.41 -10.39 -3.07
N ASN A 647 -17.67 -9.43 -2.51
CA ASN A 647 -17.35 -9.40 -1.10
C ASN A 647 -18.55 -8.89 -0.30
N ILE A 648 -19.54 -9.77 -0.12
CA ILE A 648 -20.88 -9.44 0.38
C ILE A 648 -20.85 -8.57 1.65
N LYS A 649 -20.01 -8.88 2.66
CA LYS A 649 -19.93 -8.07 3.88
C LYS A 649 -19.43 -6.64 3.66
N VAL A 650 -18.48 -6.45 2.76
CA VAL A 650 -17.93 -5.11 2.46
C VAL A 650 -18.90 -4.35 1.55
N PHE A 651 -19.40 -5.01 0.50
CA PHE A 651 -20.23 -4.40 -0.54
C PHE A 651 -21.66 -4.13 -0.08
N TYR A 652 -22.30 -5.11 0.55
CA TYR A 652 -23.73 -5.11 0.88
C TYR A 652 -24.03 -5.39 2.37
N GLY A 653 -23.00 -5.63 3.18
CA GLY A 653 -23.11 -5.89 4.62
C GLY A 653 -23.46 -7.33 5.00
N ASP A 654 -24.48 -7.88 4.36
CA ASP A 654 -24.99 -9.24 4.57
C ASP A 654 -25.57 -9.84 3.27
N ALA A 655 -25.91 -11.13 3.31
CA ALA A 655 -26.43 -11.87 2.15
C ALA A 655 -27.84 -11.43 1.69
N THR A 656 -28.57 -10.63 2.48
CA THR A 656 -29.85 -10.00 2.10
C THR A 656 -29.67 -8.60 1.50
N HIS A 657 -28.42 -8.12 1.48
CA HIS A 657 -27.99 -6.81 0.97
C HIS A 657 -28.63 -5.62 1.72
N SER A 658 -28.81 -5.74 3.04
CA SER A 658 -29.50 -4.73 3.85
C SER A 658 -28.69 -3.43 4.07
N HIS A 659 -27.36 -3.50 4.10
CA HIS A 659 -26.47 -2.37 4.40
C HIS A 659 -25.24 -2.28 3.44
N GLY A 660 -24.04 -2.05 3.97
CA GLY A 660 -22.78 -2.02 3.21
C GLY A 660 -22.49 -0.73 2.44
N LEU A 661 -21.38 -0.76 1.68
CA LEU A 661 -20.96 0.34 0.81
C LEU A 661 -22.03 0.72 -0.22
N ALA A 662 -22.82 -0.23 -0.70
CA ALA A 662 -23.97 0.03 -1.58
C ALA A 662 -24.97 1.02 -0.96
N LYS A 663 -25.09 1.04 0.38
CA LYS A 663 -25.96 1.92 1.16
C LYS A 663 -25.23 3.12 1.80
N ASN A 664 -24.02 3.43 1.35
CA ASN A 664 -23.13 4.45 1.90
C ASN A 664 -22.73 4.20 3.37
N VAL A 665 -22.83 2.95 3.85
CA VAL A 665 -22.25 2.51 5.12
C VAL A 665 -20.76 2.25 4.94
N ASP A 666 -19.97 2.64 5.92
CA ASP A 666 -18.51 2.49 5.90
C ASP A 666 -18.10 1.17 6.60
N THR A 667 -17.98 0.13 5.77
CA THR A 667 -17.69 -1.26 6.15
C THR A 667 -16.23 -1.66 5.98
N PHE A 668 -15.34 -0.76 5.54
CA PHE A 668 -13.92 -1.05 5.30
C PHE A 668 -12.96 -0.56 6.40
N ARG A 669 -13.52 -0.07 7.52
CA ARG A 669 -12.78 0.31 8.74
C ARG A 669 -11.86 -0.81 9.20
N GLY A 670 -10.57 -0.50 9.38
CA GLY A 670 -9.59 -1.45 9.88
C GLY A 670 -9.17 -2.56 8.90
N LEU A 671 -9.70 -2.60 7.68
CA LEU A 671 -9.36 -3.61 6.69
C LEU A 671 -8.06 -3.27 5.94
N HIS A 672 -7.37 -4.29 5.44
CA HIS A 672 -6.19 -4.11 4.58
C HIS A 672 -6.57 -3.34 3.31
N ALA A 673 -5.90 -2.22 3.04
CA ALA A 673 -6.33 -1.31 1.98
C ALA A 673 -6.19 -1.93 0.58
N ASN A 674 -4.99 -2.42 0.24
CA ASN A 674 -4.73 -2.97 -1.09
C ASN A 674 -5.43 -4.32 -1.38
N GLN A 675 -5.81 -5.10 -0.36
CA GLN A 675 -6.71 -6.26 -0.53
C GLN A 675 -8.07 -5.82 -1.10
N HIS A 676 -8.60 -4.66 -0.70
CA HIS A 676 -9.99 -4.26 -0.97
C HIS A 676 -10.15 -3.25 -2.11
N ILE A 677 -9.24 -2.29 -2.31
CA ILE A 677 -9.37 -1.27 -3.38
C ILE A 677 -9.53 -1.90 -4.78
N PRO A 678 -8.80 -2.97 -5.17
CA PRO A 678 -9.00 -3.66 -6.45
C PRO A 678 -10.37 -4.33 -6.57
N GLN A 679 -10.94 -4.83 -5.46
CA GLN A 679 -12.29 -5.42 -5.45
C GLN A 679 -13.35 -4.34 -5.78
N ILE A 680 -13.16 -3.13 -5.25
CA ILE A 680 -14.01 -1.96 -5.51
C ILE A 680 -13.89 -1.49 -6.97
N LEU A 681 -12.70 -1.51 -7.55
CA LEU A 681 -12.52 -1.27 -8.98
C LEU A 681 -13.23 -2.34 -9.82
N GLY A 682 -13.11 -3.61 -9.46
CA GLY A 682 -13.85 -4.68 -10.12
C GLY A 682 -15.37 -4.54 -9.97
N ALA A 683 -15.87 -3.97 -8.88
CA ALA A 683 -17.28 -3.58 -8.76
C ALA A 683 -17.66 -2.57 -9.85
N LEU A 684 -16.84 -1.55 -10.11
CA LEU A 684 -17.11 -0.59 -11.18
C LEU A 684 -17.10 -1.22 -12.59
N GLU A 685 -16.23 -2.21 -12.85
CA GLU A 685 -16.30 -2.98 -14.10
C GLU A 685 -17.55 -3.88 -14.15
N MET A 686 -17.97 -4.50 -13.04
CA MET A 686 -19.26 -5.20 -12.95
C MET A 686 -20.43 -4.26 -13.27
N TYR A 687 -20.40 -3.00 -12.82
CA TYR A 687 -21.41 -2.01 -13.21
C TYR A 687 -21.40 -1.72 -14.72
N ARG A 688 -20.20 -1.57 -15.31
CA ARG A 688 -20.04 -1.34 -16.75
C ARG A 688 -20.76 -2.39 -17.60
N ASP A 689 -20.67 -3.64 -17.17
CA ASP A 689 -21.04 -4.81 -17.97
C ASP A 689 -22.41 -5.40 -17.60
N SER A 690 -22.96 -5.06 -16.41
CA SER A 690 -24.30 -5.48 -15.95
C SER A 690 -25.34 -4.36 -15.82
N GLY A 691 -24.92 -3.09 -15.76
CA GLY A 691 -25.79 -1.95 -15.45
C GLY A 691 -26.35 -1.91 -14.02
N ALA A 692 -25.98 -2.85 -13.14
CA ALA A 692 -26.55 -2.95 -11.79
C ALA A 692 -26.06 -1.81 -10.88
N SER A 693 -26.93 -0.82 -10.62
CA SER A 693 -26.60 0.45 -9.95
C SER A 693 -25.94 0.32 -8.57
N ALA A 694 -26.13 -0.80 -7.87
CA ALA A 694 -25.49 -1.05 -6.57
C ALA A 694 -23.96 -1.05 -6.69
N TYR A 695 -23.41 -1.62 -7.75
CA TYR A 695 -21.97 -1.66 -8.02
C TYR A 695 -21.36 -0.26 -8.23
N PHE A 696 -22.02 0.62 -8.97
CA PHE A 696 -21.60 2.03 -9.08
C PHE A 696 -21.62 2.73 -7.71
N ARG A 697 -22.71 2.53 -6.93
CA ARG A 697 -22.83 3.12 -5.59
C ARG A 697 -21.72 2.61 -4.65
N ILE A 698 -21.33 1.33 -4.73
CA ILE A 698 -20.17 0.78 -3.99
C ILE A 698 -18.89 1.53 -4.34
N ALA A 699 -18.56 1.64 -5.63
CA ALA A 699 -17.36 2.30 -6.12
C ALA A 699 -17.27 3.78 -5.73
N ASP A 700 -18.35 4.53 -5.93
CA ASP A 700 -18.40 5.96 -5.66
C ASP A 700 -18.47 6.28 -4.15
N ASN A 701 -19.25 5.52 -3.36
CA ASN A 701 -19.26 5.69 -1.90
C ASN A 701 -17.91 5.34 -1.28
N PHE A 702 -17.24 4.28 -1.74
CA PHE A 702 -15.90 3.93 -1.28
C PHE A 702 -14.90 5.04 -1.59
N TRP A 703 -14.85 5.51 -2.85
CA TRP A 703 -13.95 6.58 -3.26
C TRP A 703 -14.17 7.84 -2.42
N ASN A 704 -15.43 8.28 -2.27
CA ASN A 704 -15.78 9.47 -1.48
C ASN A 704 -15.38 9.35 0.00
N LYS A 705 -15.48 8.15 0.60
CA LYS A 705 -15.02 7.90 1.98
C LYS A 705 -13.50 7.92 2.05
N ALA A 706 -12.84 7.13 1.21
CA ALA A 706 -11.39 6.99 1.19
C ALA A 706 -10.66 8.33 0.99
N THR A 707 -11.03 9.13 -0.02
CA THR A 707 -10.30 10.37 -0.36
C THR A 707 -10.43 11.51 0.65
N ASN A 708 -11.24 11.35 1.69
CA ASN A 708 -11.61 12.48 2.56
C ASN A 708 -11.64 12.16 4.07
N ASP A 709 -11.72 10.88 4.47
CA ASP A 709 -11.63 10.42 5.87
C ASP A 709 -10.40 9.54 6.15
N TYR A 710 -9.66 9.16 5.10
CA TYR A 710 -8.52 8.23 5.15
C TYR A 710 -7.26 8.71 4.41
N MET A 711 -7.37 9.80 3.66
CA MET A 711 -6.35 10.24 2.72
C MET A 711 -5.34 11.21 3.36
N TYR A 712 -4.05 10.93 3.17
CA TYR A 712 -2.97 11.85 3.50
C TYR A 712 -2.77 12.89 2.38
N SER A 713 -2.11 14.01 2.67
CA SER A 713 -1.88 15.11 1.72
C SER A 713 -1.23 14.69 0.40
N ILE A 714 -0.41 13.63 0.38
CA ILE A 714 0.19 13.06 -0.84
C ILE A 714 -0.83 12.40 -1.79
N GLY A 715 -2.09 12.22 -1.37
CA GLY A 715 -3.13 11.46 -2.08
C GLY A 715 -3.19 9.98 -1.73
N GLY A 716 -2.29 9.48 -0.87
CA GLY A 716 -2.25 8.09 -0.43
C GLY A 716 -3.19 7.78 0.72
N VAL A 717 -3.38 6.49 0.96
CA VAL A 717 -4.16 5.90 2.06
C VAL A 717 -3.36 4.75 2.68
N ALA A 718 -3.91 4.15 3.75
CA ALA A 718 -3.28 3.14 4.60
C ALA A 718 -2.16 3.67 5.51
N GLY A 719 -2.03 3.04 6.67
CA GLY A 719 -1.22 3.51 7.78
C GLY A 719 -2.12 3.61 9.01
N ALA A 720 -2.16 2.57 9.84
CA ALA A 720 -3.04 2.52 10.99
C ALA A 720 -2.31 2.17 12.29
N ARG A 721 -2.65 2.89 13.37
CA ARG A 721 -2.42 2.48 14.76
C ARG A 721 -3.46 1.49 15.27
N ASN A 722 -4.67 1.54 14.69
CA ASN A 722 -5.79 0.67 15.02
C ASN A 722 -6.52 0.18 13.75
N PRO A 723 -6.34 -1.08 13.32
CA PRO A 723 -5.39 -2.06 13.86
C PRO A 723 -3.95 -1.56 13.68
N ALA A 724 -2.99 -2.14 14.40
CA ALA A 724 -1.58 -1.76 14.32
C ALA A 724 -0.91 -2.38 13.07
N ASN A 725 -1.27 -1.87 11.88
CA ASN A 725 -0.72 -2.29 10.59
C ASN A 725 -0.61 -1.07 9.63
N ALA A 726 0.56 -0.91 9.00
CA ALA A 726 0.84 0.13 8.01
C ALA A 726 0.06 -0.03 6.68
N GLU A 727 -0.52 -1.21 6.44
CA GLU A 727 -1.25 -1.57 5.21
C GLU A 727 -2.77 -1.49 5.38
N CYS A 728 -3.27 -1.28 6.60
CA CYS A 728 -4.70 -1.16 6.88
C CYS A 728 -5.19 0.29 6.83
N PHE A 729 -6.48 0.44 6.52
CA PHE A 729 -7.25 1.64 6.88
C PHE A 729 -7.37 1.77 8.40
N ILE A 730 -7.51 2.98 8.92
CA ILE A 730 -7.82 3.21 10.34
C ILE A 730 -9.24 2.71 10.69
N SER A 731 -9.44 2.23 11.91
CA SER A 731 -10.76 1.77 12.38
C SER A 731 -11.67 2.93 12.79
N GLN A 732 -11.10 4.12 12.95
CA GLN A 732 -11.75 5.38 13.32
C GLN A 732 -11.67 6.31 12.09
N PRO A 733 -12.77 6.50 11.33
CA PRO A 733 -12.76 7.41 10.19
C PRO A 733 -12.48 8.85 10.64
N ALA A 734 -11.83 9.64 9.78
CA ALA A 734 -11.55 11.05 10.01
C ALA A 734 -10.64 11.39 11.22
N THR A 735 -9.88 10.41 11.74
CA THR A 735 -8.87 10.62 12.82
C THR A 735 -7.45 10.31 12.32
N LEU A 736 -7.00 10.99 11.26
CA LEU A 736 -5.73 10.68 10.60
C LEU A 736 -4.50 11.14 11.41
N TYR A 737 -4.62 12.21 12.20
CA TYR A 737 -3.58 12.63 13.13
C TYR A 737 -3.38 11.58 14.21
N GLU A 738 -4.44 11.28 14.97
CA GLU A 738 -4.38 10.35 16.09
C GLU A 738 -4.01 8.94 15.63
N ASN A 739 -4.76 8.39 14.68
CA ASN A 739 -4.71 6.97 14.33
C ASN A 739 -3.93 6.66 13.04
N GLY A 740 -3.69 7.65 12.18
CA GLY A 740 -3.01 7.46 10.89
C GLY A 740 -1.49 7.60 10.92
N LEU A 741 -0.95 8.59 11.65
CA LEU A 741 0.50 8.90 11.67
C LEU A 741 1.30 7.96 12.60
N SER A 742 1.15 6.65 12.40
CA SER A 742 1.82 5.59 13.17
C SER A 742 3.34 5.58 12.95
N SER A 743 4.17 5.23 13.94
CA SER A 743 5.62 5.10 13.72
C SER A 743 6.03 3.87 12.88
N GLY A 744 5.11 2.95 12.58
CA GLY A 744 5.38 1.69 11.88
C GLY A 744 5.30 1.75 10.35
N GLY A 745 5.11 2.94 9.77
CA GLY A 745 4.90 3.14 8.33
C GLY A 745 3.50 3.69 8.01
N GLN A 746 3.40 4.39 6.88
CA GLN A 746 2.14 4.84 6.27
C GLN A 746 2.25 4.73 4.74
N ASN A 747 1.11 4.91 4.04
CA ASN A 747 1.01 5.09 2.60
C ASN A 747 1.68 3.98 1.79
N GLU A 748 1.00 2.83 1.66
CA GLU A 748 1.38 1.79 0.70
C GLU A 748 1.24 2.33 -0.75
N THR A 749 2.28 2.19 -1.57
CA THR A 749 2.28 2.69 -2.94
C THR A 749 1.22 1.99 -3.82
N CYS A 750 0.99 0.67 -3.64
CA CYS A 750 -0.08 -0.05 -4.35
C CYS A 750 -1.48 0.52 -4.09
N ALA A 751 -1.78 0.92 -2.85
CA ALA A 751 -3.10 1.44 -2.51
C ALA A 751 -3.39 2.72 -3.30
N THR A 752 -2.37 3.56 -3.51
CA THR A 752 -2.50 4.78 -4.33
C THR A 752 -2.60 4.45 -5.81
N TYR A 753 -1.81 3.49 -6.31
CA TYR A 753 -1.93 2.99 -7.68
C TYR A 753 -3.37 2.53 -8.00
N ASN A 754 -3.96 1.71 -7.12
CA ASN A 754 -5.33 1.21 -7.31
C ASN A 754 -6.40 2.29 -7.08
N MET A 755 -6.18 3.25 -6.18
CA MET A 755 -7.05 4.44 -6.07
C MET A 755 -7.02 5.29 -7.34
N LEU A 756 -5.86 5.45 -8.00
CA LEU A 756 -5.76 6.13 -9.29
C LEU A 756 -6.49 5.35 -10.41
N LYS A 757 -6.37 4.01 -10.46
CA LYS A 757 -7.20 3.18 -11.37
C LYS A 757 -8.70 3.41 -11.13
N LEU A 758 -9.16 3.36 -9.87
CA LEU A 758 -10.57 3.57 -9.51
C LEU A 758 -11.06 4.97 -9.90
N THR A 759 -10.31 6.00 -9.54
CA THR A 759 -10.59 7.41 -9.84
C THR A 759 -10.76 7.65 -11.33
N LYS A 760 -9.80 7.15 -12.13
CA LYS A 760 -9.84 7.24 -13.58
C LYS A 760 -11.09 6.59 -14.16
N ASN A 761 -11.42 5.38 -13.72
CA ASN A 761 -12.57 4.65 -14.26
C ASN A 761 -13.88 5.29 -13.82
N LEU A 762 -14.00 5.80 -12.59
CA LEU A 762 -15.18 6.59 -12.16
C LEU A 762 -15.39 7.80 -13.08
N PHE A 763 -14.32 8.49 -13.46
CA PHE A 763 -14.39 9.64 -14.37
C PHE A 763 -14.86 9.28 -15.79
N LEU A 764 -14.77 8.01 -16.21
CA LEU A 764 -15.34 7.57 -17.50
C LEU A 764 -16.87 7.51 -17.50
N PHE A 765 -17.50 7.50 -16.32
CA PHE A 765 -18.95 7.57 -16.14
C PHE A 765 -19.40 8.96 -15.70
N ASP A 766 -18.67 9.59 -14.78
CA ASP A 766 -19.09 10.82 -14.12
C ASP A 766 -17.95 11.84 -14.08
N GLN A 767 -18.01 12.86 -14.92
CA GLN A 767 -16.88 13.76 -15.22
C GLN A 767 -16.68 14.86 -14.16
N ARG A 768 -16.67 14.47 -12.89
CA ARG A 768 -16.47 15.36 -11.74
C ARG A 768 -15.01 15.76 -11.59
N THR A 769 -14.74 17.04 -11.35
CA THR A 769 -13.39 17.59 -11.35
C THR A 769 -12.54 17.08 -10.20
N GLU A 770 -13.14 16.82 -9.02
CA GLU A 770 -12.41 16.32 -7.85
C GLU A 770 -11.77 14.94 -8.07
N LEU A 771 -12.28 14.15 -9.03
CA LEU A 771 -11.65 12.91 -9.45
C LEU A 771 -10.29 13.21 -10.11
N MET A 772 -10.24 14.14 -11.08
CA MET A 772 -8.98 14.46 -11.77
C MET A 772 -8.05 15.35 -10.93
N ASP A 773 -8.56 16.14 -9.99
CA ASP A 773 -7.75 16.83 -8.98
C ASP A 773 -7.10 15.84 -7.98
N TYR A 774 -7.83 14.80 -7.56
CA TYR A 774 -7.23 13.68 -6.81
C TYR A 774 -6.20 12.91 -7.66
N TYR A 775 -6.50 12.68 -8.94
CA TYR A 775 -5.58 11.97 -9.84
C TYR A 775 -4.25 12.73 -10.00
N GLU A 776 -4.31 14.05 -10.23
CA GLU A 776 -3.14 14.94 -10.24
C GLU A 776 -2.37 14.88 -8.92
N ARG A 777 -3.08 15.01 -7.78
CA ARG A 777 -2.45 14.97 -6.45
C ARG A 777 -1.70 13.66 -6.20
N GLY A 778 -2.35 12.50 -6.38
CA GLY A 778 -1.75 11.20 -6.15
C GLY A 778 -0.61 10.86 -7.13
N LEU A 779 -0.74 11.29 -8.38
CA LEU A 779 0.29 11.11 -9.41
C LEU A 779 1.57 11.89 -9.06
N TYR A 780 1.48 13.22 -8.91
CA TYR A 780 2.66 14.05 -8.67
C TYR A 780 3.28 13.82 -7.28
N ASN A 781 2.44 13.69 -6.24
CA ASN A 781 2.92 13.76 -4.86
C ASN A 781 3.13 12.39 -4.21
N HIS A 782 2.68 11.28 -4.82
CA HIS A 782 2.99 9.93 -4.35
C HIS A 782 3.65 9.08 -5.44
N ILE A 783 3.00 8.84 -6.58
CA ILE A 783 3.55 7.92 -7.60
C ILE A 783 4.90 8.40 -8.15
N LEU A 784 5.03 9.66 -8.58
CA LEU A 784 6.32 10.18 -9.04
C LEU A 784 7.36 10.29 -7.91
N ALA A 785 6.92 10.50 -6.67
CA ALA A 785 7.78 10.58 -5.48
C ALA A 785 8.25 9.21 -4.95
N SER A 786 7.61 8.12 -5.38
CA SER A 786 7.89 6.73 -5.00
C SER A 786 9.12 6.11 -5.68
N VAL A 787 9.71 6.79 -6.67
CA VAL A 787 10.84 6.30 -7.47
C VAL A 787 12.16 6.93 -7.00
N ALA A 788 13.24 6.13 -7.02
CA ALA A 788 14.59 6.57 -6.65
C ALA A 788 15.17 7.58 -7.66
N GLU A 789 16.20 8.30 -7.22
CA GLU A 789 16.89 9.33 -8.00
C GLU A 789 17.51 8.76 -9.29
N ASP A 790 18.35 7.73 -9.16
CA ASP A 790 19.18 7.21 -10.27
C ASP A 790 18.78 5.83 -10.80
N SER A 791 17.70 5.22 -10.30
CA SER A 791 17.32 3.83 -10.62
C SER A 791 15.81 3.60 -10.59
N PRO A 792 15.28 2.51 -11.17
CA PRO A 792 13.86 2.17 -11.05
C PRO A 792 13.48 1.59 -9.68
N ALA A 793 14.38 1.62 -8.68
CA ALA A 793 14.03 1.23 -7.32
C ALA A 793 12.88 2.09 -6.78
N ASN A 794 11.95 1.47 -6.07
CA ASN A 794 10.73 2.14 -5.62
C ASN A 794 10.43 1.90 -4.14
N THR A 795 9.61 2.79 -3.56
CA THR A 795 9.10 2.66 -2.19
C THR A 795 8.01 1.60 -2.11
N TYR A 796 7.90 0.96 -0.94
CA TYR A 796 6.70 0.22 -0.54
C TYR A 796 5.78 1.11 0.30
N HIS A 797 6.30 1.65 1.39
CA HIS A 797 5.67 2.66 2.23
C HIS A 797 6.33 4.01 2.04
N VAL A 798 5.54 5.08 2.01
CA VAL A 798 6.04 6.47 1.97
C VAL A 798 5.81 7.14 3.32
N PRO A 799 6.87 7.29 4.15
CA PRO A 799 6.72 7.82 5.50
C PRO A 799 6.54 9.34 5.50
N LEU A 800 5.58 9.84 6.28
CA LEU A 800 5.16 11.25 6.30
C LEU A 800 5.43 11.99 7.61
N ARG A 801 6.08 11.33 8.58
CA ARG A 801 6.44 11.91 9.88
C ARG A 801 7.63 12.87 9.77
N PRO A 802 7.90 13.71 10.78
CA PRO A 802 9.01 14.67 10.72
C PRO A 802 10.36 13.98 10.52
N GLY A 803 11.22 14.52 9.67
CA GLY A 803 12.58 14.00 9.44
C GLY A 803 12.67 12.59 8.84
N SER A 804 11.59 12.04 8.30
CA SER A 804 11.54 10.67 7.72
C SER A 804 12.39 10.53 6.46
N VAL A 805 12.72 9.29 6.07
CA VAL A 805 13.48 8.96 4.84
C VAL A 805 12.67 8.01 3.95
N LYS A 806 12.64 8.26 2.63
CA LYS A 806 12.08 7.30 1.65
C LYS A 806 13.07 6.14 1.44
N HIS A 807 12.62 4.90 1.61
CA HIS A 807 13.41 3.70 1.34
C HIS A 807 13.01 3.10 0.00
N PHE A 808 13.99 2.89 -0.89
CA PHE A 808 13.78 2.38 -2.24
C PHE A 808 14.41 0.99 -2.41
N GLY A 809 13.69 0.04 -2.99
CA GLY A 809 14.15 -1.33 -3.23
C GLY A 809 13.93 -1.80 -4.67
N ASN A 810 14.55 -2.93 -5.02
CA ASN A 810 14.49 -3.59 -6.34
C ASN A 810 15.04 -2.78 -7.55
N PRO A 811 16.24 -2.19 -7.49
CA PRO A 811 16.83 -1.44 -8.62
C PRO A 811 17.07 -2.27 -9.89
N GLU A 812 17.25 -3.59 -9.73
CA GLU A 812 17.59 -4.51 -10.83
C GLU A 812 16.40 -5.36 -11.33
N MET A 813 15.20 -5.19 -10.76
CA MET A 813 14.00 -5.98 -11.11
C MET A 813 14.16 -7.51 -10.89
N LYS A 814 14.89 -7.91 -9.84
CA LYS A 814 15.25 -9.31 -9.52
C LYS A 814 14.46 -9.94 -8.37
N GLY A 815 13.66 -9.17 -7.63
CA GLY A 815 12.83 -9.71 -6.54
C GLY A 815 11.68 -8.76 -6.23
N PHE A 816 10.49 -9.31 -5.99
CA PHE A 816 9.26 -8.54 -6.01
C PHE A 816 8.48 -8.60 -4.70
N THR A 817 7.96 -7.43 -4.35
CA THR A 817 6.78 -7.23 -3.50
C THR A 817 5.61 -6.77 -4.37
N CYS A 818 4.40 -6.67 -3.82
CA CYS A 818 3.26 -6.05 -4.50
C CYS A 818 3.61 -4.64 -5.06
N CYS A 819 4.27 -3.79 -4.26
CA CYS A 819 4.62 -2.43 -4.64
C CYS A 819 5.60 -2.36 -5.82
N ASN A 820 6.54 -3.30 -5.91
CA ASN A 820 7.43 -3.40 -7.07
C ASN A 820 6.67 -3.76 -8.35
N GLY A 821 5.67 -4.66 -8.24
CA GLY A 821 4.76 -4.98 -9.34
C GLY A 821 3.97 -3.77 -9.83
N THR A 822 3.32 -3.03 -8.92
CA THR A 822 2.56 -1.82 -9.29
C THR A 822 3.43 -0.66 -9.76
N ALA A 823 4.69 -0.57 -9.32
CA ALA A 823 5.62 0.46 -9.80
C ALA A 823 6.01 0.24 -11.26
N LEU A 824 6.26 -1.02 -11.68
CA LEU A 824 6.44 -1.38 -13.10
C LEU A 824 5.25 -0.88 -13.95
N GLU A 825 4.04 -1.21 -13.52
CA GLU A 825 2.81 -0.83 -14.22
C GLU A 825 2.55 0.67 -14.22
N SER A 826 2.95 1.40 -13.17
CA SER A 826 2.74 2.85 -13.07
C SER A 826 3.67 3.59 -14.04
N SER A 827 4.97 3.30 -13.95
CA SER A 827 6.02 4.01 -14.70
C SER A 827 5.99 3.74 -16.21
N THR A 828 5.36 2.65 -16.66
CA THR A 828 5.23 2.30 -18.09
C THR A 828 4.04 2.98 -18.78
N LYS A 829 3.14 3.67 -18.05
CA LYS A 829 1.89 4.25 -18.61
C LYS A 829 1.54 5.67 -18.14
N LEU A 830 2.52 6.45 -17.68
CA LEU A 830 2.29 7.76 -17.05
C LEU A 830 1.51 8.77 -17.93
N GLN A 831 1.48 8.59 -19.26
CA GLN A 831 0.69 9.41 -20.18
C GLN A 831 -0.82 9.09 -20.24
N ASN A 832 -1.24 7.95 -19.69
CA ASN A 832 -2.52 7.31 -20.01
C ASN A 832 -3.79 8.08 -19.61
N SER A 833 -3.64 9.17 -18.87
CA SER A 833 -4.74 9.99 -18.33
C SER A 833 -4.56 11.48 -18.58
N ILE A 834 -3.62 11.87 -19.45
CA ILE A 834 -3.50 13.26 -19.91
C ILE A 834 -4.75 13.68 -20.68
N TYR A 835 -5.23 12.79 -21.57
CA TYR A 835 -6.39 13.01 -22.42
C TYR A 835 -7.39 11.85 -22.36
N PHE A 836 -8.69 12.17 -22.41
CA PHE A 836 -9.78 11.22 -22.73
C PHE A 836 -10.65 11.78 -23.86
N LYS A 837 -11.42 10.92 -24.52
CA LYS A 837 -12.40 11.30 -25.54
C LYS A 837 -13.81 10.90 -25.11
N SER A 838 -14.85 11.55 -25.60
CA SER A 838 -16.21 11.00 -25.50
C SER A 838 -16.38 9.78 -26.42
N ILE A 839 -17.32 8.88 -26.08
CA ILE A 839 -17.61 7.66 -26.86
C ILE A 839 -18.08 8.00 -28.28
N ASP A 840 -18.87 9.07 -28.44
CA ASP A 840 -19.29 9.60 -29.75
C ASP A 840 -18.15 10.30 -30.53
N ASN A 841 -16.93 10.34 -29.96
CA ASN A 841 -15.74 11.03 -30.45
C ASN A 841 -15.94 12.54 -30.70
N ASN A 842 -16.93 13.22 -30.11
CA ASN A 842 -17.14 14.66 -30.33
C ASN A 842 -16.52 15.60 -29.28
N ALA A 843 -16.00 15.07 -28.18
CA ALA A 843 -15.30 15.85 -27.15
C ALA A 843 -13.93 15.27 -26.82
N LEU A 844 -12.95 16.15 -26.58
CA LEU A 844 -11.63 15.87 -26.06
C LEU A 844 -11.52 16.49 -24.66
N TYR A 845 -11.24 15.66 -23.66
CA TYR A 845 -10.97 16.08 -22.28
C TYR A 845 -9.46 16.19 -22.07
N VAL A 846 -9.00 17.38 -21.66
CA VAL A 846 -7.63 17.66 -21.24
C VAL A 846 -7.61 17.69 -19.72
N ASN A 847 -7.08 16.62 -19.12
CA ASN A 847 -7.11 16.40 -17.68
C ASN A 847 -5.80 16.79 -17.00
N LEU A 848 -4.64 16.51 -17.61
CA LEU A 848 -3.32 16.81 -17.04
C LEU A 848 -2.54 17.77 -17.94
N PHE A 849 -1.78 18.67 -17.33
CA PHE A 849 -0.94 19.64 -18.03
C PHE A 849 0.49 19.09 -18.12
N VAL A 850 0.74 18.25 -19.12
CA VAL A 850 2.00 17.53 -19.29
C VAL A 850 2.49 17.71 -20.73
N PRO A 851 3.77 18.02 -20.97
CA PRO A 851 4.31 18.13 -22.33
C PRO A 851 4.10 16.83 -23.09
N SER A 852 3.31 16.87 -24.16
CA SER A 852 2.81 15.67 -24.84
C SER A 852 2.25 15.96 -26.22
N SER A 853 2.24 14.94 -27.09
CA SER A 853 1.50 14.98 -28.36
C SER A 853 0.44 13.88 -28.36
N LEU A 854 -0.81 14.22 -28.67
CA LEU A 854 -1.91 13.27 -28.87
C LEU A 854 -2.21 13.12 -30.37
N THR A 855 -2.16 11.90 -30.89
CA THR A 855 -2.61 11.57 -32.25
C THR A 855 -4.04 11.02 -32.22
N TRP A 856 -5.04 11.87 -32.46
CA TRP A 856 -6.45 11.48 -32.49
C TRP A 856 -6.85 10.98 -33.89
N LYS A 857 -6.40 9.77 -34.22
CA LYS A 857 -6.60 9.10 -35.54
C LYS A 857 -8.05 9.22 -36.06
N ALA A 858 -9.06 9.00 -35.21
CA ALA A 858 -10.48 9.03 -35.58
C ALA A 858 -11.04 10.40 -36.03
N LYS A 859 -10.36 11.52 -35.72
CA LYS A 859 -10.70 12.87 -36.20
C LYS A 859 -9.69 13.42 -37.21
N ASN A 860 -8.61 12.70 -37.50
CA ASN A 860 -7.42 13.20 -38.20
C ASN A 860 -6.89 14.52 -37.58
N ILE A 861 -6.76 14.53 -36.25
CA ILE A 861 -6.26 15.66 -35.46
C ILE A 861 -5.02 15.23 -34.67
N ILE A 862 -4.01 16.10 -34.60
CA ILE A 862 -2.92 16.00 -33.62
C ILE A 862 -3.03 17.20 -32.66
N ILE A 863 -2.84 16.95 -31.36
CA ILE A 863 -2.79 18.00 -30.33
C ILE A 863 -1.41 18.00 -29.71
N HIS A 864 -0.68 19.09 -29.85
CA HIS A 864 0.59 19.32 -29.16
C HIS A 864 0.35 20.17 -27.92
N GLN A 865 0.61 19.61 -26.74
CA GLN A 865 0.66 20.35 -25.49
C GLN A 865 2.12 20.68 -25.15
N THR A 866 2.46 21.97 -25.18
CA THR A 866 3.79 22.48 -24.85
C THR A 866 3.70 23.31 -23.56
N THR A 867 4.47 22.93 -22.55
CA THR A 867 4.45 23.55 -21.21
C THR A 867 5.75 23.27 -20.45
N ALA A 868 6.00 23.97 -19.34
CA ALA A 868 6.94 23.55 -18.29
C ALA A 868 6.24 23.21 -16.95
N PHE A 869 4.92 23.04 -16.95
CA PHE A 869 4.15 22.62 -15.79
C PHE A 869 4.71 21.31 -15.20
N PRO A 870 4.86 21.21 -13.86
CA PRO A 870 4.39 22.14 -12.84
C PRO A 870 5.41 23.22 -12.44
N LYS A 871 6.54 23.38 -13.14
CA LYS A 871 7.53 24.44 -12.86
C LYS A 871 7.06 25.83 -13.29
N GLU A 872 5.95 25.92 -14.05
CA GLU A 872 5.33 27.15 -14.58
C GLU A 872 3.81 27.05 -14.64
N ASP A 873 3.14 28.21 -14.68
CA ASP A 873 1.68 28.37 -14.64
C ASP A 873 1.00 28.37 -16.03
N HIS A 874 1.75 28.13 -17.12
CA HIS A 874 1.28 28.21 -18.52
C HIS A 874 1.29 26.86 -19.23
N SER A 875 0.28 26.61 -20.06
CA SER A 875 0.27 25.50 -21.03
C SER A 875 -0.35 25.94 -22.35
N LYS A 876 0.27 25.54 -23.47
CA LYS A 876 -0.21 25.81 -24.82
C LYS A 876 -0.62 24.52 -25.51
N LEU A 877 -1.86 24.45 -25.96
CA LEU A 877 -2.34 23.46 -26.91
C LEU A 877 -2.25 24.03 -28.32
N THR A 878 -1.64 23.29 -29.24
CA THR A 878 -1.62 23.60 -30.69
C THR A 878 -2.30 22.46 -31.44
N ILE A 879 -3.22 22.79 -32.33
CA ILE A 879 -4.06 21.83 -33.06
C ILE A 879 -3.54 21.69 -34.48
N GLU A 880 -3.26 20.47 -34.92
CA GLU A 880 -2.99 20.15 -36.32
C GLU A 880 -4.13 19.33 -36.91
N GLY A 881 -4.44 19.56 -38.19
CA GLY A 881 -5.65 19.06 -38.84
C GLY A 881 -6.87 19.98 -38.63
N ASN A 882 -8.02 19.61 -39.22
CA ASN A 882 -9.22 20.45 -39.21
C ASN A 882 -10.44 19.63 -38.76
N GLY A 883 -11.26 20.15 -37.86
CA GLY A 883 -12.46 19.44 -37.41
C GLY A 883 -13.26 20.13 -36.31
N LYS A 884 -14.54 19.76 -36.19
CA LYS A 884 -15.42 20.21 -35.10
C LYS A 884 -15.38 19.21 -33.94
N PHE A 885 -15.06 19.73 -32.74
CA PHE A 885 -15.13 19.00 -31.48
C PHE A 885 -15.15 19.97 -30.28
N ASP A 886 -15.68 19.50 -29.16
CA ASP A 886 -15.60 20.16 -27.86
C ASP A 886 -14.21 19.94 -27.25
N LEU A 887 -13.53 21.01 -26.87
CA LEU A 887 -12.35 20.92 -26.02
C LEU A 887 -12.80 21.18 -24.57
N LYS A 888 -12.77 20.14 -23.74
CA LYS A 888 -13.10 20.17 -22.31
C LYS A 888 -11.82 20.25 -21.49
N ILE A 889 -11.52 21.40 -20.91
CA ILE A 889 -10.25 21.64 -20.19
C ILE A 889 -10.54 21.70 -18.70
N ARG A 890 -9.82 20.90 -17.90
CA ARG A 890 -9.93 20.97 -16.43
C ARG A 890 -9.54 22.37 -15.94
N VAL A 891 -10.34 22.92 -15.03
CA VAL A 891 -10.02 24.11 -14.21
C VAL A 891 -9.78 23.60 -12.80
N PRO A 892 -8.51 23.37 -12.38
CA PRO A 892 -8.21 22.69 -11.12
C PRO A 892 -8.74 23.43 -9.89
N GLN A 893 -9.10 22.71 -8.83
CA GLN A 893 -9.56 23.34 -7.58
C GLN A 893 -8.52 24.32 -6.98
N TRP A 894 -7.22 24.10 -7.19
CA TRP A 894 -6.16 24.99 -6.69
C TRP A 894 -6.00 26.31 -7.49
N ALA A 895 -6.63 26.45 -8.67
CA ALA A 895 -6.45 27.60 -9.58
C ALA A 895 -7.26 28.85 -9.14
N THR A 896 -7.17 29.23 -7.87
CA THR A 896 -7.99 30.27 -7.23
C THR A 896 -7.65 31.70 -7.66
N LYS A 897 -6.45 31.94 -8.23
CA LYS A 897 -6.06 33.23 -8.82
C LYS A 897 -6.60 33.47 -10.24
N GLY A 898 -7.46 32.58 -10.72
CA GLY A 898 -8.11 32.67 -12.02
C GLY A 898 -7.52 31.70 -13.05
N PHE A 899 -8.30 31.48 -14.11
CA PHE A 899 -7.96 30.60 -15.22
C PHE A 899 -8.12 31.39 -16.51
N PHE A 900 -7.01 31.80 -17.11
CA PHE A 900 -6.99 32.71 -18.25
C PHE A 900 -6.79 31.93 -19.55
N VAL A 901 -7.58 32.26 -20.56
CA VAL A 901 -7.59 31.55 -21.85
C VAL A 901 -7.41 32.54 -22.99
N THR A 902 -6.52 32.19 -23.91
CA THR A 902 -6.26 32.94 -25.14
C THR A 902 -6.36 31.96 -26.31
N ILE A 903 -7.12 32.31 -27.35
CA ILE A 903 -7.22 31.52 -28.58
C ILE A 903 -6.67 32.35 -29.73
N ASN A 904 -5.67 31.83 -30.45
CA ASN A 904 -4.98 32.52 -31.56
C ASN A 904 -4.56 33.96 -31.19
N GLY A 905 -3.92 34.13 -30.03
CA GLY A 905 -3.49 35.43 -29.49
C GLY A 905 -4.63 36.32 -28.93
N LYS A 906 -5.90 35.94 -29.08
CA LYS A 906 -7.06 36.71 -28.57
C LYS A 906 -7.56 36.15 -27.23
N LYS A 907 -7.48 36.96 -26.17
CA LYS A 907 -8.07 36.66 -24.85
C LYS A 907 -9.55 36.28 -25.02
N GLN A 908 -9.98 35.21 -24.37
CA GLN A 908 -11.38 34.77 -24.33
C GLN A 908 -12.00 35.19 -22.99
N GLU A 909 -13.23 35.68 -23.02
CA GLU A 909 -14.04 35.83 -21.82
C GLU A 909 -14.69 34.48 -21.50
N THR A 910 -14.20 33.82 -20.46
CA THR A 910 -14.67 32.50 -20.04
C THR A 910 -15.20 32.56 -18.60
N LYS A 911 -16.38 31.99 -18.37
CA LYS A 911 -16.92 31.82 -17.01
C LYS A 911 -16.34 30.53 -16.42
N THR A 912 -15.18 30.65 -15.80
CA THR A 912 -14.48 29.54 -15.13
C THR A 912 -14.61 29.67 -13.61
N SER A 913 -14.77 28.53 -12.94
CA SER A 913 -14.67 28.42 -11.48
C SER A 913 -13.66 27.32 -11.12
N PRO A 914 -12.88 27.45 -10.03
CA PRO A 914 -12.02 26.36 -9.56
C PRO A 914 -12.84 25.08 -9.32
N GLY A 915 -12.30 23.93 -9.73
CA GLY A 915 -13.01 22.65 -9.63
C GLY A 915 -14.08 22.43 -10.70
N SER A 916 -13.91 23.00 -11.91
CA SER A 916 -14.84 22.82 -13.04
C SER A 916 -14.15 22.34 -14.32
N TYR A 917 -14.93 22.11 -15.39
CA TYR A 917 -14.41 21.94 -16.76
C TYR A 917 -14.87 23.07 -17.66
N LEU A 918 -13.92 23.81 -18.23
CA LEU A 918 -14.18 24.77 -19.29
C LEU A 918 -14.52 24.01 -20.58
N SER A 919 -15.60 24.41 -21.26
CA SER A 919 -16.00 23.86 -22.56
C SER A 919 -15.76 24.87 -23.69
N LEU A 920 -14.98 24.50 -24.70
CA LEU A 920 -14.76 25.29 -25.92
C LEU A 920 -15.28 24.50 -27.13
N ASN A 921 -16.52 24.78 -27.57
CA ASN A 921 -17.11 24.23 -28.79
C ASN A 921 -16.68 25.08 -29.99
N ARG A 922 -15.83 24.54 -30.87
CA ARG A 922 -15.37 25.25 -32.08
C ARG A 922 -15.18 24.28 -33.25
N SER A 923 -15.15 24.85 -34.46
CA SER A 923 -14.54 24.19 -35.62
C SER A 923 -13.09 24.63 -35.66
N TRP A 924 -12.20 23.75 -35.24
CA TRP A 924 -10.77 24.01 -35.13
C TRP A 924 -10.08 23.83 -36.48
N LYS A 925 -9.06 24.65 -36.73
CA LYS A 925 -8.22 24.63 -37.92
C LYS A 925 -6.78 24.29 -37.57
N SER A 926 -6.04 23.79 -38.55
CA SER A 926 -4.62 23.47 -38.38
C SER A 926 -3.84 24.76 -38.09
N GLY A 927 -3.06 24.75 -37.02
CA GLY A 927 -2.36 25.92 -36.48
C GLY A 927 -3.14 26.72 -35.42
N ASP A 928 -4.40 26.37 -35.11
CA ASP A 928 -5.12 27.00 -33.99
C ASP A 928 -4.39 26.72 -32.66
N THR A 929 -4.28 27.76 -31.82
CA THR A 929 -3.66 27.68 -30.49
C THR A 929 -4.66 27.99 -29.39
N VAL A 930 -4.58 27.24 -28.29
CA VAL A 930 -5.28 27.52 -27.03
C VAL A 930 -4.24 27.61 -25.94
N GLU A 931 -4.01 28.83 -25.44
CA GLU A 931 -3.09 29.10 -24.36
C GLU A 931 -3.84 29.28 -23.05
N LEU A 932 -3.33 28.61 -22.02
CA LEU A 932 -3.90 28.49 -20.69
C LEU A 932 -2.91 29.07 -19.69
N ARG A 933 -3.38 29.92 -18.78
CA ARG A 933 -2.59 30.40 -17.64
C ARG A 933 -3.36 30.26 -16.34
N MET A 934 -2.72 29.65 -15.35
CA MET A 934 -3.32 29.21 -14.08
C MET A 934 -2.41 29.60 -12.91
N PRO A 935 -2.34 30.89 -12.53
CA PRO A 935 -1.31 31.37 -11.61
C PRO A 935 -1.32 30.61 -10.29
N PHE A 936 -0.18 30.03 -9.94
CA PHE A 936 -0.02 29.28 -8.69
C PHE A 936 -0.07 30.21 -7.48
N ASP A 937 -0.70 29.72 -6.41
CA ASP A 937 -0.61 30.29 -5.07
C ASP A 937 -0.23 29.20 -4.07
N PHE A 938 0.24 29.64 -2.90
CA PHE A 938 0.44 28.76 -1.76
C PHE A 938 -0.89 28.42 -1.09
N HIS A 939 -1.09 27.15 -0.77
CA HIS A 939 -2.19 26.73 0.09
C HIS A 939 -1.73 25.65 1.07
N LEU A 940 -2.54 25.45 2.12
CA LEU A 940 -2.31 24.44 3.13
C LEU A 940 -3.30 23.30 2.95
N SER A 941 -2.83 22.07 3.20
CA SER A 941 -3.65 20.87 3.34
C SER A 941 -3.58 20.41 4.80
N PRO A 942 -4.49 20.88 5.68
CA PRO A 942 -4.52 20.48 7.09
C PRO A 942 -4.85 19.00 7.26
N VAL A 943 -4.33 18.38 8.32
CA VAL A 943 -4.81 17.08 8.79
C VAL A 943 -6.20 17.26 9.39
N MET A 944 -7.14 16.43 8.95
CA MET A 944 -8.58 16.54 9.20
C MET A 944 -8.96 16.75 10.68
N ASP A 945 -8.33 16.04 11.60
CA ASP A 945 -8.55 16.09 13.05
C ASP A 945 -7.61 17.03 13.82
N GLN A 946 -6.55 17.57 13.19
CA GLN A 946 -5.56 18.44 13.85
C GLN A 946 -5.06 19.54 12.89
N GLN A 947 -5.81 20.63 12.75
CA GLN A 947 -5.68 21.58 11.63
C GLN A 947 -4.36 22.38 11.56
N ASN A 948 -3.65 22.58 12.66
CA ASN A 948 -2.31 23.22 12.64
C ASN A 948 -1.26 22.28 12.04
N ILE A 949 -1.47 20.97 12.07
CA ILE A 949 -0.60 20.00 11.41
C ILE A 949 -1.02 19.95 9.94
N ALA A 950 -0.25 20.63 9.08
CA ALA A 950 -0.63 20.83 7.68
C ALA A 950 0.56 20.65 6.72
N SER A 951 0.27 20.20 5.50
CA SER A 951 1.23 20.21 4.39
C SER A 951 1.13 21.50 3.59
N LEU A 952 2.26 21.99 3.08
CA LEU A 952 2.33 23.17 2.22
C LEU A 952 2.30 22.77 0.75
N PHE A 953 1.47 23.43 -0.05
CA PHE A 953 1.40 23.25 -1.50
C PHE A 953 1.70 24.56 -2.23
N TYR A 954 2.19 24.45 -3.45
CA TYR A 954 2.23 25.54 -4.44
C TYR A 954 1.61 25.02 -5.74
N GLY A 955 0.44 25.53 -6.10
CA GLY A 955 -0.42 24.91 -7.12
C GLY A 955 -0.75 23.44 -6.75
N PRO A 956 -0.52 22.44 -7.64
CA PRO A 956 -0.75 21.03 -7.34
C PRO A 956 0.37 20.36 -6.52
N ILE A 957 1.52 21.02 -6.34
CA ILE A 957 2.75 20.39 -5.89
C ILE A 957 2.93 20.54 -4.38
N LEU A 958 3.06 19.40 -3.71
CA LEU A 958 3.44 19.31 -2.31
C LEU A 958 4.89 19.72 -2.13
N LEU A 959 5.11 20.72 -1.29
CA LEU A 959 6.40 21.19 -0.84
C LEU A 959 6.72 20.60 0.53
N VAL A 960 7.86 19.93 0.65
CA VAL A 960 8.31 19.30 1.90
C VAL A 960 9.60 19.96 2.38
N ALA A 961 9.74 20.11 3.70
CA ALA A 961 10.97 20.64 4.28
C ALA A 961 12.09 19.61 4.13
N GLN A 962 13.24 20.01 3.58
CA GLN A 962 14.46 19.20 3.62
C GLN A 962 15.06 19.28 5.03
N GLU A 963 15.27 18.13 5.66
CA GLU A 963 15.75 18.05 7.03
C GLU A 963 17.22 17.61 7.08
N PRO A 964 18.08 18.23 7.92
CA PRO A 964 19.47 17.82 8.06
C PRO A 964 19.64 16.60 8.99
N ALA A 965 18.63 16.28 9.81
CA ALA A 965 18.72 15.33 10.92
C ALA A 965 17.36 14.64 11.17
N PRO A 966 17.31 13.50 11.90
CA PRO A 966 16.04 12.91 12.36
C PRO A 966 15.21 13.90 13.19
N ARG A 967 13.89 13.70 13.27
CA ARG A 967 13.01 14.54 14.08
C ARG A 967 11.89 13.75 14.75
N THR A 968 11.60 14.09 16.00
CA THR A 968 10.40 13.66 16.73
C THR A 968 9.31 14.73 16.75
N THR A 969 9.67 15.98 16.50
CA THR A 969 8.76 17.13 16.55
C THR A 969 8.45 17.70 15.18
N TRP A 970 7.17 17.96 14.94
CA TRP A 970 6.65 18.68 13.78
C TRP A 970 7.41 19.99 13.57
N ARG A 971 7.77 20.29 12.32
CA ARG A 971 8.52 21.50 11.99
C ARG A 971 7.61 22.72 12.14
N LYS A 972 7.92 23.58 13.10
CA LYS A 972 7.18 24.83 13.34
C LYS A 972 7.43 25.84 12.23
N VAL A 973 6.35 26.41 11.70
CA VAL A 973 6.37 27.53 10.74
C VAL A 973 5.33 28.58 11.12
N SER A 974 5.62 29.85 10.86
CA SER A 974 4.70 30.96 11.07
C SER A 974 4.46 31.67 9.74
N LEU A 975 3.22 31.64 9.25
CA LEU A 975 2.82 32.16 7.94
C LEU A 975 1.83 33.33 8.11
N ASP A 976 1.82 34.30 7.20
CA ASP A 976 0.85 35.41 7.20
C ASP A 976 -0.53 34.88 6.80
N ALA A 977 -1.55 35.12 7.63
CA ALA A 977 -2.88 34.52 7.47
C ALA A 977 -3.58 34.88 6.14
N ASN A 978 -3.28 36.08 5.60
CA ASN A 978 -3.93 36.65 4.42
C ASN A 978 -3.14 36.38 3.12
N ASN A 979 -1.83 36.17 3.21
CA ASN A 979 -0.98 35.79 2.09
C ASN A 979 0.24 35.00 2.59
N LEU A 980 0.10 33.66 2.58
CA LEU A 980 1.14 32.72 3.02
C LEU A 980 2.50 32.99 2.34
N GLY A 981 2.48 33.37 1.07
CA GLY A 981 3.67 33.67 0.26
C GLY A 981 4.56 34.78 0.82
N LYS A 982 4.03 35.75 1.58
CA LYS A 982 4.84 36.78 2.24
C LYS A 982 5.87 36.23 3.22
N SER A 983 5.64 35.02 3.75
CA SER A 983 6.54 34.35 4.70
C SER A 983 7.45 33.30 4.04
N ILE A 984 7.42 33.18 2.71
CA ILE A 984 8.08 32.13 1.94
C ILE A 984 8.98 32.79 0.87
N LYS A 985 10.29 32.53 0.91
CA LYS A 985 11.25 33.12 -0.03
C LYS A 985 11.51 32.17 -1.21
N PRO A 986 11.29 32.56 -2.48
CA PRO A 986 11.72 31.75 -3.62
C PRO A 986 13.23 31.55 -3.62
N GLN A 987 13.70 30.45 -4.19
CA GLN A 987 15.12 30.15 -4.42
C GLN A 987 15.47 30.27 -5.91
N ALA A 988 16.75 30.15 -6.26
CA ALA A 988 17.21 30.22 -7.65
C ALA A 988 16.65 29.08 -8.54
N GLU A 989 16.46 27.89 -7.97
CA GLU A 989 15.82 26.76 -8.66
C GLU A 989 14.28 26.89 -8.57
N LYS A 990 13.59 26.76 -9.72
CA LYS A 990 12.11 26.82 -9.78
C LYS A 990 11.48 25.71 -8.91
N LEU A 991 10.42 26.07 -8.18
CA LEU A 991 9.74 25.27 -7.15
C LEU A 991 10.53 25.02 -5.85
N ASN A 992 11.75 25.53 -5.71
CA ASN A 992 12.44 25.55 -4.42
C ASN A 992 12.14 26.84 -3.66
N PHE A 993 11.88 26.71 -2.37
CA PHE A 993 11.52 27.82 -1.48
C PHE A 993 12.28 27.73 -0.15
N SER A 994 12.35 28.82 0.60
CA SER A 994 12.91 28.85 1.95
C SER A 994 11.96 29.48 2.95
N ILE A 995 11.83 28.83 4.11
CA ILE A 995 11.11 29.34 5.29
C ILE A 995 12.07 29.23 6.46
N ASN A 996 12.41 30.36 7.10
CA ASN A 996 13.36 30.44 8.22
C ASN A 996 14.71 29.73 7.95
N GLY A 997 15.24 29.86 6.73
CA GLY A 997 16.51 29.26 6.32
C GLY A 997 16.45 27.76 5.95
N VAL A 998 15.29 27.11 6.11
CA VAL A 998 15.08 25.72 5.72
C VAL A 998 14.59 25.65 4.28
N LEU A 999 15.18 24.78 3.47
CA LEU A 999 14.80 24.52 2.08
C LEU A 999 13.51 23.69 2.01
N TYR A 1000 12.61 24.07 1.11
CA TYR A 1000 11.41 23.33 0.75
C TYR A 1000 11.47 23.01 -0.75
N LYS A 1001 11.23 21.75 -1.11
CA LYS A 1001 11.28 21.23 -2.49
C LYS A 1001 10.01 20.44 -2.83
N PRO A 1002 9.69 20.23 -4.12
CA PRO A 1002 8.70 19.24 -4.54
C PRO A 1002 9.02 17.85 -3.98
N PHE A 1003 8.04 17.14 -3.41
CA PHE A 1003 8.29 15.85 -2.77
C PHE A 1003 8.86 14.77 -3.71
N TYR A 1004 8.60 14.89 -5.02
CA TYR A 1004 9.17 14.02 -6.05
C TYR A 1004 10.63 14.34 -6.41
N ASP A 1005 11.16 15.50 -5.99
CA ASP A 1005 12.57 15.92 -6.11
C ASP A 1005 13.26 15.99 -4.72
N THR A 1006 12.65 15.40 -3.69
CA THR A 1006 13.21 15.27 -2.35
C THR A 1006 13.74 13.86 -2.12
N TYR A 1007 15.05 13.78 -1.90
CA TYR A 1007 15.76 12.58 -1.49
C TYR A 1007 16.44 12.84 -0.13
N GLY A 1008 16.60 11.79 0.68
CA GLY A 1008 17.02 11.93 2.08
C GLY A 1008 15.89 12.34 3.04
N ARG A 1009 16.24 13.06 4.10
CA ARG A 1009 15.34 13.36 5.23
C ARG A 1009 14.40 14.52 4.93
N HIS A 1010 13.13 14.37 5.32
CA HIS A 1010 12.09 15.35 5.01
C HIS A 1010 10.97 15.41 6.05
N SER A 1011 10.25 16.54 6.09
CA SER A 1011 8.99 16.69 6.84
C SER A 1011 7.86 17.09 5.90
N VAL A 1012 6.86 16.21 5.75
CA VAL A 1012 5.68 16.43 4.88
C VAL A 1012 4.61 17.29 5.52
N TYR A 1013 4.41 17.11 6.83
CA TYR A 1013 3.51 17.95 7.64
C TYR A 1013 4.32 18.84 8.58
N LEU A 1014 3.79 20.04 8.80
CA LEU A 1014 4.40 21.14 9.57
C LEU A 1014 3.45 21.52 10.70
N ASP A 1015 3.97 22.05 11.81
CA ASP A 1015 3.17 22.72 12.86
C ASP A 1015 3.04 24.19 12.49
N VAL A 1016 1.93 24.52 11.83
CA VAL A 1016 1.67 25.84 11.23
C VAL A 1016 0.94 26.74 12.20
N ARG A 1017 1.49 27.94 12.42
CA ARG A 1017 0.82 29.06 13.06
C ARG A 1017 0.54 30.15 12.03
N LEU A 1018 -0.62 30.77 12.11
CA LEU A 1018 -0.95 31.96 11.34
C LEU A 1018 -0.75 33.21 12.20
N LYS A 1019 -0.14 34.24 11.62
CA LYS A 1019 0.11 35.57 12.21
C LYS A 1019 -0.58 36.65 11.41
#